data_AF-A0NNU3-F1
#
_entry.id   AF-A0NNU3-F1
#
_cell.length_a   1.000
_cell.length_b   1.000
_cell.length_c   1.000
_cell.angle_alpha   90.00
_cell.angle_beta   90.00
_cell.angle_gamma   90.00
#
_symmetry.space_group_name_H-M   'P 1'
#
loop_
_entity.id
_entity.type
_entity.pdbx_description
1 polymer ?
#
loop_
_entity_poly.entity_id
_entity_poly.type
_entity_poly.pdbx_seq_one_letter_code
_entity_poly.pdbx_strand_id
1 'polypeptide(L)'
;MSIVVDSQQEQYALSERPIQFGFFAMFKVLRRNWLWLTLAMLLGLGAAYQALQVIQPKFAARSTIILANVETRINPTETTIENSDTSLIHVETEIDLLRSVEFARKVASELNLISDSYFNPYLSATETPVPNQDQQFEAVLVRMLDSYTVERRGESLALDIRVRHPDAGMAAQLANTLSKTYIESSLREKKEVVQSSISELRDRIALLGGRLSEMEARLAALIRDNELDDTSLGDELRAELGRLTSIMSLAGDQNASSIRVNEAELRLAEVEKKLEERTRAELTQSKLQRSLDADLARYQALVERRNALETQVDFLQPDARQVTVASAPLKPATPNRIAILALGLAGGLIVGLAFVLLRELFDRRVWTGTQTMQYLGLRTIGYVPRIRFWRKRDKQDLFLSKTSRQENSPYQLALRSLLTLLSNQMRKKDSMVMAVTSALANEGKTTLTFSLAVSAAREGHRVLMIDLDIHRHGLTRMAGCAIPKDTPQDIWQDQKTIDEQIVPCARFGQVNLLSFSQDVIVPRRLFDTPRGKAILKKLRATYDVILIDTAPVLAADEANRLAALADFVILIARWGRTSEDALGTAAEALRYNQVPLAGVVLNDVDMRRYSLRDYGAHRVGGYYAYNNSYIYKSPQ
;
A
#
# COMPACT_ATOMS: atom_id res chain seq x y z
N MET A 1 62.33 16.82 -32.65
CA MET A 1 61.20 17.10 -33.56
C MET A 1 59.93 16.85 -32.77
N SER A 2 59.35 17.95 -32.29
CA SER A 2 58.17 18.05 -31.45
C SER A 2 56.95 17.52 -32.18
N ILE A 3 56.37 16.42 -31.69
CA ILE A 3 55.05 16.00 -32.13
C ILE A 3 54.06 16.82 -31.30
N VAL A 4 53.52 17.83 -31.96
CA VAL A 4 52.32 18.57 -31.57
C VAL A 4 51.24 17.52 -31.30
N VAL A 5 50.89 17.36 -30.03
CA VAL A 5 49.67 16.66 -29.62
C VAL A 5 48.53 17.56 -30.04
N ASP A 6 47.88 17.14 -31.11
CA ASP A 6 46.71 17.74 -31.71
C ASP A 6 45.64 18.05 -30.65
N SER A 7 45.35 19.34 -30.48
CA SER A 7 44.37 19.93 -29.56
C SER A 7 42.92 19.59 -29.90
N GLN A 8 42.69 18.68 -30.86
CA GLN A 8 41.37 18.17 -31.24
C GLN A 8 40.90 16.98 -30.37
N GLN A 9 41.75 16.36 -29.54
CA GLN A 9 41.32 15.26 -28.66
C GLN A 9 40.68 15.70 -27.33
N GLU A 10 40.84 16.95 -26.91
CA GLU A 10 40.20 17.46 -25.68
C GLU A 10 38.72 17.82 -25.85
N GLN A 11 38.23 18.04 -27.08
CA GLN A 11 36.84 18.42 -27.33
C GLN A 11 35.83 17.25 -27.40
N TYR A 12 36.29 15.99 -27.34
CA TYR A 12 35.39 14.82 -27.29
C TYR A 12 35.07 14.34 -25.87
N ALA A 13 35.58 15.01 -24.82
CA ALA A 13 35.45 14.58 -23.43
C ALA A 13 34.19 15.09 -22.70
N LEU A 14 33.35 15.93 -23.31
CA LEU A 14 32.17 16.53 -22.65
C LEU A 14 30.87 16.43 -23.47
N SER A 15 30.71 15.40 -24.30
CA SER A 15 29.35 14.99 -24.68
C SER A 15 28.80 14.12 -23.56
N GLU A 16 28.05 14.72 -22.64
CA GLU A 16 27.14 14.01 -21.74
C GLU A 16 26.20 13.14 -22.57
N ARG A 17 26.63 11.91 -22.88
CA ARG A 17 25.70 10.91 -23.42
C ARG A 17 24.85 10.49 -22.24
N PRO A 18 23.52 10.73 -22.28
CA PRO A 18 22.65 10.33 -21.21
C PRO A 18 22.85 8.83 -21.01
N ILE A 19 22.97 8.41 -19.75
CA ILE A 19 22.88 7.03 -19.36
C ILE A 19 21.51 6.57 -19.87
N GLN A 20 21.46 6.03 -21.08
CA GLN A 20 20.27 5.41 -21.61
C GLN A 20 20.07 4.15 -20.78
N PHE A 21 19.39 4.30 -19.63
CA PHE A 21 18.69 3.23 -18.94
C PHE A 21 17.60 2.72 -19.88
N GLY A 22 18.01 2.06 -20.96
CA GLY A 22 17.10 1.40 -21.86
C GLY A 22 16.39 0.30 -21.08
N PHE A 23 15.11 0.11 -21.38
CA PHE A 23 14.29 -0.97 -20.83
C PHE A 23 15.02 -2.34 -20.83
N PHE A 24 15.85 -2.58 -21.85
CA PHE A 24 16.68 -3.77 -21.99
C PHE A 24 17.82 -3.92 -20.95
N ALA A 25 18.41 -2.82 -20.46
CA ALA A 25 19.38 -2.84 -19.35
C ALA A 25 18.69 -3.32 -18.08
N MET A 26 17.56 -2.69 -17.79
CA MET A 26 16.79 -2.97 -16.58
C MET A 26 16.36 -4.44 -16.56
N PHE A 27 15.87 -4.97 -17.67
CA PHE A 27 15.49 -6.38 -17.77
C PHE A 27 16.65 -7.34 -17.50
N LYS A 28 17.87 -7.03 -17.98
CA LYS A 28 19.05 -7.86 -17.72
C LYS A 28 19.52 -7.79 -16.25
N VAL A 29 19.46 -6.60 -15.64
CA VAL A 29 19.77 -6.41 -14.21
C VAL A 29 18.78 -7.22 -13.36
N LEU A 30 17.49 -7.15 -13.67
CA LEU A 30 16.45 -7.96 -13.02
C LEU A 30 16.73 -9.47 -13.20
N ARG A 31 17.00 -9.92 -14.43
CA ARG A 31 17.27 -11.35 -14.70
C ARG A 31 18.50 -11.86 -13.96
N ARG A 32 19.54 -11.06 -13.77
CA ARG A 32 20.74 -11.46 -13.01
C ARG A 32 20.44 -11.59 -11.52
N ASN A 33 19.60 -10.71 -10.99
CA ASN A 33 19.30 -10.62 -9.56
C ASN A 33 17.93 -11.20 -9.20
N TRP A 34 17.37 -12.07 -10.06
CA TRP A 34 16.03 -12.63 -9.90
C TRP A 34 15.83 -13.34 -8.55
N LEU A 35 16.87 -13.99 -8.02
CA LEU A 35 16.84 -14.63 -6.69
C LEU A 35 16.49 -13.65 -5.56
N TRP A 36 17.03 -12.42 -5.61
CA TRP A 36 16.75 -11.40 -4.61
C TRP A 36 15.33 -10.85 -4.74
N LEU A 37 14.85 -10.71 -5.98
CA LEU A 37 13.46 -10.32 -6.25
C LEU A 37 12.48 -11.38 -5.75
N THR A 38 12.73 -12.65 -6.04
CA THR A 38 11.89 -13.75 -5.56
C THR A 38 11.91 -13.86 -4.05
N LEU A 39 13.07 -13.67 -3.40
CA LEU A 39 13.17 -13.69 -1.95
C LEU A 39 12.37 -12.53 -1.32
N ALA A 40 12.46 -11.32 -1.87
CA ALA A 40 11.71 -10.16 -1.39
C ALA A 40 10.20 -10.33 -1.58
N MET A 41 9.75 -10.89 -2.71
CA MET A 41 8.34 -11.23 -2.95
C MET A 41 7.84 -12.29 -1.97
N LEU A 42 8.64 -13.34 -1.70
CA LEU A 42 8.29 -14.37 -0.71
C LEU A 42 8.20 -13.80 0.70
N LEU A 43 9.10 -12.90 1.09
CA LEU A 43 9.04 -12.21 2.37
C LEU A 43 7.80 -11.30 2.47
N GLY A 44 7.48 -10.55 1.41
CA GLY A 44 6.28 -9.71 1.35
C GLY A 44 4.99 -10.53 1.46
N LEU A 45 4.91 -11.67 0.76
CA LEU A 45 3.80 -12.62 0.88
C LEU A 45 3.75 -13.26 2.27
N GLY A 46 4.89 -13.62 2.86
CA GLY A 46 4.97 -14.16 4.21
C GLY A 46 4.48 -13.18 5.27
N ALA A 47 4.86 -11.90 5.16
CA ALA A 47 4.37 -10.83 6.03
C ALA A 47 2.86 -10.60 5.86
N ALA A 48 2.34 -10.58 4.62
CA ALA A 48 0.91 -10.48 4.37
C ALA A 48 0.13 -11.69 4.92
N TYR A 49 0.67 -12.89 4.80
CA TYR A 49 0.09 -14.10 5.39
C TYR A 49 0.06 -14.03 6.92
N GLN A 50 1.14 -13.55 7.56
CA GLN A 50 1.16 -13.35 9.01
C GLN A 50 0.16 -12.28 9.46
N ALA A 51 0.03 -11.18 8.72
CA ALA A 51 -0.98 -10.16 9.01
C ALA A 51 -2.42 -10.74 8.98
N LEU A 52 -2.70 -11.68 8.06
CA LEU A 52 -3.99 -12.38 7.99
C LEU A 52 -4.25 -13.32 9.18
N GLN A 53 -3.21 -13.76 9.91
CA GLN A 53 -3.37 -14.55 11.13
C GLN A 53 -3.68 -13.69 12.36
N VAL A 54 -3.19 -12.44 12.36
CA VAL A 54 -3.41 -11.49 13.46
C VAL A 54 -4.76 -10.77 13.35
N ILE A 55 -5.18 -10.44 12.13
CA ILE A 55 -6.44 -9.73 11.89
C ILE A 55 -7.61 -10.70 12.01
N GLN A 56 -8.45 -10.52 13.04
CA GLN A 56 -9.64 -11.34 13.22
C GLN A 56 -10.64 -11.14 12.06
N PRO A 57 -11.19 -12.24 11.50
CA PRO A 57 -12.21 -12.15 10.48
C PRO A 57 -13.49 -11.55 11.06
N LYS A 58 -14.10 -10.60 10.35
CA LYS A 58 -15.43 -10.09 10.69
C LYS A 58 -16.43 -10.53 9.63
N PHE A 59 -17.54 -11.07 10.08
CA PHE A 59 -18.66 -11.48 9.27
C PHE A 59 -19.68 -10.35 9.20
N ALA A 60 -20.28 -10.15 8.03
CA ALA A 60 -21.31 -9.15 7.83
C ALA A 60 -22.64 -9.83 7.52
N ALA A 61 -23.65 -9.59 8.36
CA ALA A 61 -25.01 -10.06 8.15
C ALA A 61 -25.91 -8.86 7.80
N ARG A 62 -26.91 -9.09 6.95
CA ARG A 62 -27.81 -8.04 6.45
C ARG A 62 -29.25 -8.45 6.66
N SER A 63 -30.01 -7.58 7.31
CA SER A 63 -31.48 -7.62 7.35
C SER A 63 -32.02 -6.40 6.59
N THR A 64 -33.18 -6.55 5.96
CA THR A 64 -33.84 -5.44 5.26
C THR A 64 -35.28 -5.33 5.75
N ILE A 65 -35.63 -4.12 6.21
CA ILE A 65 -36.99 -3.74 6.58
C ILE A 65 -37.55 -2.74 5.56
N ILE A 66 -38.85 -2.77 5.31
CA ILE A 66 -39.54 -1.78 4.49
C ILE A 66 -40.52 -1.02 5.39
N LEU A 67 -40.42 0.31 5.36
CA LEU A 67 -41.36 1.20 6.02
C LEU A 67 -42.66 1.28 5.20
N ALA A 68 -43.79 1.23 5.89
CA ALA A 68 -45.11 1.39 5.31
C ALA A 68 -45.36 2.87 4.97
N ASN A 69 -45.96 3.13 3.81
CA ASN A 69 -46.18 4.49 3.27
C ASN A 69 -47.46 5.16 3.79
N VAL A 70 -47.94 4.81 4.99
CA VAL A 70 -49.26 5.25 5.49
C VAL A 70 -49.12 5.83 6.89
N GLU A 71 -48.87 7.14 6.98
CA GLU A 71 -49.17 7.89 8.20
C GLU A 71 -50.70 7.97 8.33
N THR A 72 -51.30 7.12 9.16
CA THR A 72 -52.67 7.36 9.64
C THR A 72 -52.64 8.53 10.62
N ARG A 73 -52.66 9.77 10.12
CA ARG A 73 -52.90 10.96 10.95
C ARG A 73 -54.36 10.97 11.36
N ILE A 74 -54.62 10.72 12.63
CA ILE A 74 -55.97 10.84 13.20
C ILE A 74 -56.20 12.32 13.50
N ASN A 75 -56.78 13.06 12.55
CA ASN A 75 -57.20 14.44 12.80
C ASN A 75 -58.38 14.43 13.78
N PRO A 76 -58.29 15.11 14.94
CA PRO A 76 -59.37 15.11 15.93
C PRO A 76 -60.65 15.83 15.47
N THR A 77 -60.63 16.52 14.32
CA THR A 77 -61.76 17.36 13.85
C THR A 77 -62.40 16.86 12.56
N GLU A 78 -61.75 15.97 11.80
CA GLU A 78 -62.24 15.48 10.51
C GLU A 78 -62.16 13.96 10.41
N THR A 79 -63.16 13.34 9.77
CA THR A 79 -63.27 11.89 9.55
C THR A 79 -62.47 11.39 8.34
N THR A 80 -61.68 12.26 7.69
CA THR A 80 -60.96 11.92 6.46
C THR A 80 -59.50 11.63 6.74
N ILE A 81 -59.03 10.49 6.24
CA ILE A 81 -57.62 10.09 6.24
C ILE A 81 -56.94 10.86 5.11
N GLU A 82 -56.12 11.86 5.44
CA GLU A 82 -55.19 12.44 4.47
C GLU A 82 -53.97 11.53 4.34
N ASN A 83 -53.83 10.89 3.18
CA ASN A 83 -52.60 10.18 2.81
C ASN A 83 -51.56 11.22 2.37
N SER A 84 -50.72 11.70 3.29
CA SER A 84 -49.51 12.41 2.89
C SER A 84 -48.42 11.39 2.52
N ASP A 85 -47.81 11.54 1.36
CA ASP A 85 -46.63 10.75 0.97
C ASP A 85 -45.57 10.83 2.08
N THR A 86 -45.04 9.69 2.52
CA THR A 86 -43.93 9.64 3.47
C THR A 86 -42.75 10.39 2.86
N SER A 87 -42.56 11.64 3.31
CA SER A 87 -41.49 12.48 2.82
C SER A 87 -40.13 11.86 3.13
N LEU A 88 -39.13 12.12 2.28
CA LEU A 88 -37.73 11.75 2.49
C LEU A 88 -37.21 12.06 3.90
N ILE A 89 -37.77 13.09 4.55
CA ILE A 89 -37.41 13.55 5.89
C ILE A 89 -37.81 12.52 6.97
N HIS A 90 -38.94 11.83 6.82
CA HIS A 90 -39.38 10.82 7.79
C HIS A 90 -38.44 9.61 7.80
N VAL A 91 -37.94 9.19 6.63
CA VAL A 91 -37.02 8.04 6.55
C VAL A 91 -35.71 8.30 7.29
N GLU A 92 -35.16 9.52 7.21
CA GLU A 92 -33.97 9.89 7.98
C GLU A 92 -34.25 9.92 9.48
N THR A 93 -35.44 10.37 9.89
CA THR A 93 -35.85 10.32 11.31
C THR A 93 -35.93 8.89 11.82
N GLU A 94 -36.45 7.94 11.03
CA GLU A 94 -36.46 6.52 11.38
C GLU A 94 -35.05 5.91 11.47
N ILE A 95 -34.13 6.34 10.60
CA ILE A 95 -32.72 5.93 10.67
C ILE A 95 -32.07 6.43 11.96
N ASP A 96 -32.33 7.68 12.35
CA ASP A 96 -31.81 8.26 13.60
C ASP A 96 -32.39 7.56 14.83
N LEU A 97 -33.67 7.19 14.82
CA LEU A 97 -34.28 6.37 15.87
C LEU A 97 -33.60 5.01 16.00
N LEU A 98 -33.33 4.33 14.88
CA LEU A 98 -32.59 3.06 14.85
C LEU A 98 -31.12 3.20 15.30
N ARG A 99 -30.54 4.41 15.28
CA ARG A 99 -29.20 4.72 15.79
C ARG A 99 -29.21 5.32 17.20
N SER A 100 -30.39 5.51 17.80
CA SER A 100 -30.52 6.11 19.12
C SER A 100 -30.01 5.17 20.22
N VAL A 101 -29.45 5.76 21.28
CA VAL A 101 -28.97 5.02 22.46
C VAL A 101 -30.12 4.29 23.16
N GLU A 102 -31.31 4.88 23.22
CA GLU A 102 -32.49 4.25 23.83
C GLU A 102 -32.95 3.00 23.06
N PHE A 103 -32.91 3.03 21.73
CA PHE A 103 -33.20 1.86 20.93
C PHE A 103 -32.12 0.79 21.10
N ALA A 104 -30.84 1.18 21.06
CA ALA A 104 -29.73 0.26 21.30
C ALA A 104 -29.82 -0.40 22.68
N ARG A 105 -30.24 0.33 23.72
CA ARG A 105 -30.47 -0.17 25.07
C ARG A 105 -31.52 -1.28 25.12
N LYS A 106 -32.63 -1.13 24.39
CA LYS A 106 -33.68 -2.18 24.30
C LYS A 106 -33.16 -3.46 23.64
N VAL A 107 -32.39 -3.33 22.57
CA VAL A 107 -31.85 -4.48 21.84
C VAL A 107 -30.72 -5.16 22.61
N ALA A 108 -29.84 -4.37 23.24
CA ALA A 108 -28.75 -4.88 24.06
C ALA A 108 -29.25 -5.66 25.28
N SER A 109 -30.36 -5.24 25.88
CA SER A 109 -31.01 -5.98 26.97
C SER A 109 -31.71 -7.24 26.48
N GLU A 110 -32.40 -7.20 25.33
CA GLU A 110 -33.06 -8.37 24.73
C GLU A 110 -32.06 -9.49 24.40
N LEU A 111 -30.84 -9.13 23.96
CA LEU A 111 -29.76 -10.08 23.67
C LEU A 111 -28.82 -10.36 24.85
N ASN A 112 -29.05 -9.73 26.01
CA ASN A 112 -28.18 -9.83 27.18
C ASN A 112 -26.69 -9.56 26.86
N LEU A 113 -26.41 -8.53 26.05
CA LEU A 113 -25.05 -8.22 25.55
C LEU A 113 -24.05 -7.86 26.65
N ILE A 114 -24.51 -7.53 27.86
CA ILE A 114 -23.63 -7.31 29.02
C ILE A 114 -22.84 -8.56 29.40
N SER A 115 -23.34 -9.75 29.08
CA SER A 115 -22.68 -11.04 29.31
C SER A 115 -21.77 -11.49 28.15
N ASP A 116 -21.77 -10.75 27.04
CA ASP A 116 -20.99 -11.09 25.86
C ASP A 116 -19.58 -10.50 25.96
N SER A 117 -18.54 -11.33 25.83
CA SER A 117 -17.13 -10.90 25.96
C SER A 117 -16.65 -9.97 24.84
N TYR A 118 -17.29 -9.96 23.67
CA TYR A 118 -16.95 -9.05 22.58
C TYR A 118 -17.50 -7.65 22.86
N PHE A 119 -18.76 -7.56 23.32
CA PHE A 119 -19.40 -6.28 23.61
C PHE A 119 -19.02 -5.70 24.98
N ASN A 120 -18.81 -6.54 26.00
CA ASN A 120 -18.38 -6.09 27.32
C ASN A 120 -16.86 -6.29 27.52
N PRO A 121 -16.03 -5.24 27.39
CA PRO A 121 -14.59 -5.34 27.63
C PRO A 121 -14.23 -5.80 29.04
N TYR A 122 -15.07 -5.46 30.02
CA TYR A 122 -14.78 -5.63 31.43
C TYR A 122 -14.91 -7.09 31.91
N LEU A 123 -15.51 -7.97 31.11
CA LEU A 123 -15.53 -9.41 31.40
C LEU A 123 -14.15 -10.08 31.26
N SER A 124 -13.29 -9.51 30.42
CA SER A 124 -11.94 -10.03 30.15
C SER A 124 -10.83 -9.14 30.71
N ALA A 125 -11.17 -7.94 31.20
CA ALA A 125 -10.21 -6.97 31.70
C ALA A 125 -9.87 -7.21 33.18
N THR A 126 -8.60 -7.05 33.52
CA THR A 126 -8.09 -7.08 34.89
C THR A 126 -8.18 -5.72 35.59
N GLU A 127 -8.94 -4.76 35.04
CA GLU A 127 -9.01 -3.39 35.55
C GLU A 127 -9.65 -3.35 36.94
N THR A 128 -8.96 -2.72 37.88
CA THR A 128 -9.44 -2.47 39.24
C THR A 128 -9.41 -0.98 39.56
N PRO A 129 -10.53 -0.38 40.03
CA PRO A 129 -11.81 -1.02 40.30
C PRO A 129 -12.64 -1.28 39.04
N VAL A 130 -13.34 -2.43 39.00
CA VAL A 130 -14.28 -2.76 37.93
C VAL A 130 -15.41 -1.72 37.92
N PRO A 131 -15.74 -1.10 36.78
CA PRO A 131 -16.84 -0.15 36.66
C PRO A 131 -18.18 -0.73 37.12
N ASN A 132 -19.11 0.13 37.56
CA ASN A 132 -20.45 -0.30 37.93
C ASN A 132 -21.22 -0.87 36.71
N GLN A 133 -22.30 -1.62 36.94
CA GLN A 133 -23.03 -2.27 35.85
C GLN A 133 -23.54 -1.27 34.79
N ASP A 134 -23.95 -0.07 35.20
CA ASP A 134 -24.41 0.96 34.28
C ASP A 134 -23.28 1.45 33.36
N GLN A 135 -22.08 1.69 33.90
CA GLN A 135 -20.90 2.07 33.12
C GLN A 135 -20.45 0.96 32.16
N GLN A 136 -20.52 -0.31 32.59
CA GLN A 136 -20.25 -1.44 31.71
C GLN A 136 -21.29 -1.53 30.58
N PHE A 137 -22.56 -1.28 30.89
CA PHE A 137 -23.63 -1.30 29.92
C PHE A 137 -23.49 -0.16 28.90
N GLU A 138 -23.13 1.05 29.32
CA GLU A 138 -22.84 2.15 28.41
C GLU A 138 -21.67 1.81 27.45
N ALA A 139 -20.62 1.14 27.93
CA ALA A 139 -19.53 0.67 27.06
C ALA A 139 -19.99 -0.39 26.03
N VAL A 140 -20.93 -1.27 26.43
CA VAL A 140 -21.59 -2.23 25.54
C VAL A 140 -22.38 -1.50 24.45
N LEU A 141 -23.13 -0.45 24.80
CA LEU A 141 -23.92 0.34 23.84
C LEU A 141 -23.03 1.03 22.81
N VAL A 142 -21.91 1.63 23.23
CA VAL A 142 -20.95 2.26 22.30
C VAL A 142 -20.42 1.24 21.29
N ARG A 143 -20.00 0.05 21.75
CA ARG A 143 -19.52 -1.03 20.86
C ARG A 143 -20.62 -1.59 19.96
N MET A 144 -21.85 -1.65 20.47
CA MET A 144 -23.00 -2.11 19.70
C MET A 144 -23.33 -1.12 18.58
N LEU A 145 -23.41 0.18 18.87
CA LEU A 145 -23.67 1.22 17.87
C LEU A 145 -22.61 1.23 16.75
N ASP A 146 -21.34 0.99 17.09
CA ASP A 146 -20.25 0.84 16.11
C ASP A 146 -20.33 -0.47 15.30
N SER A 147 -21.05 -1.48 15.80
CA SER A 147 -21.13 -2.81 15.18
C SER A 147 -22.13 -2.88 14.03
N TYR A 148 -23.06 -1.94 13.91
CA TYR A 148 -24.05 -1.94 12.85
C TYR A 148 -24.19 -0.60 12.15
N THR A 149 -24.70 -0.67 10.92
CA THR A 149 -24.98 0.50 10.09
C THR A 149 -26.38 0.33 9.51
N VAL A 150 -27.14 1.41 9.49
CA VAL A 150 -28.47 1.46 8.88
C VAL A 150 -28.39 2.43 7.71
N GLU A 151 -28.70 1.95 6.52
CA GLU A 151 -28.65 2.72 5.29
C GLU A 151 -29.92 2.51 4.48
N ARG A 152 -30.42 3.58 3.85
CA ARG A 152 -31.53 3.48 2.91
C ARG A 152 -31.05 2.90 1.57
N ARG A 153 -31.87 2.07 0.94
CA ARG A 153 -31.60 1.51 -0.38
C ARG A 153 -32.11 2.45 -1.50
N GLY A 154 -31.27 3.39 -1.93
CA GLY A 154 -31.60 4.34 -3.00
C GLY A 154 -32.81 5.21 -2.66
N GLU A 155 -33.77 5.31 -3.57
CA GLU A 155 -35.03 6.06 -3.35
C GLU A 155 -36.16 5.21 -2.74
N SER A 156 -35.90 3.95 -2.41
CA SER A 156 -36.94 3.09 -1.81
C SER A 156 -37.13 3.35 -0.31
N LEU A 157 -38.29 3.00 0.25
CA LEU A 157 -38.57 2.97 1.69
C LEU A 157 -37.92 1.75 2.40
N ALA A 158 -36.95 1.10 1.75
CA ALA A 158 -36.25 -0.04 2.32
C ALA A 158 -34.99 0.41 3.07
N LEU A 159 -34.86 -0.02 4.32
CA LEU A 159 -33.70 0.18 5.17
C LEU A 159 -32.91 -1.12 5.28
N ASP A 160 -31.62 -1.05 4.96
CA ASP A 160 -30.65 -2.13 5.16
C ASP A 160 -29.97 -1.96 6.52
N ILE A 161 -30.14 -2.95 7.39
CA ILE A 161 -29.41 -3.07 8.65
C ILE A 161 -28.26 -4.03 8.42
N ARG A 162 -27.03 -3.52 8.41
CA ARG A 162 -25.80 -4.32 8.24
C ARG A 162 -25.02 -4.38 9.54
N VAL A 163 -24.87 -5.58 10.07
CA VAL A 163 -24.16 -5.86 11.32
C VAL A 163 -22.83 -6.53 11.02
N ARG A 164 -21.76 -6.14 11.74
CA ARG A 164 -20.42 -6.72 11.65
C ARG A 164 -20.00 -7.31 12.98
N HIS A 165 -19.71 -8.62 13.01
CA HIS A 165 -19.30 -9.33 14.22
C HIS A 165 -18.29 -10.45 13.90
N PRO A 166 -17.37 -10.82 14.82
CA PRO A 166 -16.43 -11.94 14.61
C PRO A 166 -17.11 -13.32 14.52
N ASP A 167 -18.27 -13.47 15.14
CA ASP A 167 -19.13 -14.64 14.98
C ASP A 167 -20.25 -14.36 13.96
N ALA A 168 -20.37 -15.24 12.97
CA ALA A 168 -21.38 -15.20 11.92
C ALA A 168 -22.80 -15.43 12.46
N GLY A 169 -22.96 -16.28 13.48
CA GLY A 169 -24.25 -16.56 14.12
C GLY A 169 -24.78 -15.31 14.82
N MET A 170 -23.96 -14.74 15.71
CA MET A 170 -24.29 -13.53 16.43
C MET A 170 -24.54 -12.31 15.51
N ALA A 171 -23.79 -12.17 14.41
CA ALA A 171 -24.05 -11.10 13.43
C ALA A 171 -25.48 -11.18 12.86
N ALA A 172 -25.92 -12.38 12.49
CA ALA A 172 -27.25 -12.60 11.94
C ALA A 172 -28.33 -12.43 13.01
N GLN A 173 -28.10 -12.96 14.21
CA GLN A 173 -29.02 -12.81 15.33
C GLN A 173 -29.23 -11.34 15.68
N LEU A 174 -28.16 -10.56 15.83
CA LEU A 174 -28.24 -9.13 16.13
C LEU A 174 -28.97 -8.35 15.03
N ALA A 175 -28.71 -8.63 13.75
CA ALA A 175 -29.41 -7.99 12.63
C ALA A 175 -30.92 -8.28 12.63
N ASN A 176 -31.29 -9.52 12.96
CA ASN A 176 -32.69 -9.94 13.07
C ASN A 176 -33.38 -9.32 14.28
N THR A 177 -32.71 -9.31 15.44
CA THR A 177 -33.26 -8.69 16.65
C THR A 177 -33.44 -7.19 16.44
N LEU A 178 -32.47 -6.46 15.88
CA LEU A 178 -32.63 -5.04 15.52
C LEU A 178 -33.90 -4.81 14.68
N SER A 179 -34.14 -5.66 13.68
CA SER A 179 -35.32 -5.54 12.81
C SER A 179 -36.61 -5.83 13.58
N LYS A 180 -36.63 -6.90 14.36
CA LYS A 180 -37.79 -7.35 15.13
C LYS A 180 -38.15 -6.33 16.21
N THR A 181 -37.19 -5.90 17.02
CA THR A 181 -37.40 -4.94 18.12
C THR A 181 -37.93 -3.61 17.58
N TYR A 182 -37.48 -3.15 16.41
CA TYR A 182 -38.02 -1.93 15.78
C TYR A 182 -39.48 -2.08 15.32
N ILE A 183 -39.81 -3.21 14.68
CA ILE A 183 -41.19 -3.51 14.24
C ILE A 183 -42.12 -3.60 15.46
N GLU A 184 -41.66 -4.21 16.55
CA GLU A 184 -42.44 -4.32 17.78
C GLU A 184 -42.54 -3.01 18.55
N SER A 185 -41.47 -2.19 18.56
CA SER A 185 -41.48 -0.90 19.25
C SER A 185 -42.37 0.12 18.56
N SER A 186 -42.33 0.20 17.22
CA SER A 186 -43.19 1.09 16.44
C SER A 186 -44.68 0.75 16.63
N LEU A 187 -45.03 -0.54 16.57
CA LEU A 187 -46.40 -0.97 16.86
C LEU A 187 -46.83 -0.63 18.30
N ARG A 188 -45.94 -0.82 19.28
CA ARG A 188 -46.22 -0.53 20.68
C ARG A 188 -46.47 0.96 20.92
N GLU A 189 -45.62 1.82 20.38
CA GLU A 189 -45.78 3.28 20.47
C GLU A 189 -47.10 3.73 19.87
N LYS A 190 -47.45 3.22 18.68
CA LYS A 190 -48.74 3.51 18.03
C LYS A 190 -49.92 3.07 18.89
N LYS A 191 -49.86 1.87 19.49
CA LYS A 191 -50.89 1.38 20.41
C LYS A 191 -51.00 2.27 21.65
N GLU A 192 -49.87 2.70 22.21
CA GLU A 192 -49.83 3.56 23.40
C GLU A 192 -50.47 4.93 23.14
N VAL A 193 -50.20 5.55 21.98
CA VAL A 193 -50.82 6.82 21.57
C VAL A 193 -52.35 6.68 21.40
N VAL A 194 -52.82 5.57 20.81
CA VAL A 194 -54.26 5.33 20.68
C VAL A 194 -54.90 5.02 22.03
N GLN A 195 -54.23 4.25 22.89
CA GLN A 195 -54.70 3.94 24.24
C GLN A 195 -54.77 5.17 25.15
N SER A 196 -53.80 6.09 25.07
CA SER A 196 -53.85 7.35 25.80
C SER A 196 -55.01 8.23 25.32
N SER A 197 -55.26 8.26 24.01
CA SER A 197 -56.43 8.94 23.43
C SER A 197 -57.76 8.33 23.91
N ILE A 198 -57.86 7.00 24.01
CA ILE A 198 -59.02 6.31 24.56
C ILE A 198 -59.22 6.66 26.05
N SER A 199 -58.13 6.71 26.82
CA SER A 199 -58.18 7.11 28.24
C SER A 199 -58.70 8.54 28.39
N GLU A 200 -58.20 9.47 27.57
CA GLU A 200 -58.67 10.86 27.61
C GLU A 200 -60.15 10.98 27.26
N LEU A 201 -60.63 10.25 26.24
CA LEU A 201 -62.05 10.19 25.91
C LEU A 201 -62.88 9.61 27.05
N ARG A 202 -62.38 8.57 27.72
CA ARG A 202 -63.06 7.95 28.88
C ARG A 202 -63.24 8.97 30.01
N ASP A 203 -62.21 9.76 30.32
CA ASP A 203 -62.27 10.80 31.34
C ASP A 203 -63.25 11.91 30.97
N ARG A 204 -63.24 12.35 29.69
CA ARG A 204 -64.20 13.34 29.17
C ARG A 204 -65.65 12.83 29.21
N ILE A 205 -65.88 11.56 28.87
CA ILE A 205 -67.20 10.90 28.95
C ILE A 205 -67.69 10.85 30.41
N ALA A 206 -66.81 10.47 31.35
CA ALA A 206 -67.16 10.42 32.77
C ALA A 206 -67.52 11.81 33.32
N LEU A 207 -66.74 12.84 32.97
CA LEU A 207 -67.01 14.22 33.36
C LEU A 207 -68.35 14.72 32.79
N LEU A 208 -68.62 14.46 31.51
CA LEU A 208 -69.85 14.88 30.85
C LEU A 208 -71.07 14.11 31.39
N GLY A 209 -70.93 12.81 31.66
CA GLY A 209 -71.97 12.00 32.31
C GLY A 209 -72.35 12.53 33.69
N GLY A 210 -71.37 12.97 34.49
CA GLY A 210 -71.64 13.62 35.78
C GLY A 210 -72.39 14.94 35.63
N ARG A 211 -72.01 15.78 34.66
CA ARG A 211 -72.72 17.04 34.34
C ARG A 211 -74.16 16.80 33.89
N LEU A 212 -74.37 15.80 33.03
CA LEU A 212 -75.70 15.40 32.57
C LEU A 212 -76.58 14.99 33.74
N SER A 213 -76.08 14.13 34.63
CA SER A 213 -76.81 13.73 35.84
C SER A 213 -77.16 14.91 36.75
N GLU A 214 -76.26 15.88 36.90
CA GLU A 214 -76.54 17.11 37.65
C GLU A 214 -77.60 17.99 36.96
N MET A 215 -77.53 18.13 35.63
CA MET A 215 -78.50 18.89 34.85
C MET A 215 -79.88 18.24 34.86
N GLU A 216 -79.96 16.91 34.76
CA GLU A 216 -81.19 16.14 34.91
C GLU A 216 -81.80 16.33 36.31
N ALA A 217 -80.99 16.25 37.37
CA ALA A 217 -81.44 16.48 38.73
C ALA A 217 -81.95 17.93 38.95
N ARG A 218 -81.26 18.93 38.40
CA ARG A 218 -81.69 20.34 38.42
C ARG A 218 -82.98 20.56 37.64
N LEU A 219 -83.14 19.92 36.48
CA LEU A 219 -84.35 19.99 35.67
C LEU A 219 -85.53 19.35 36.42
N ALA A 220 -85.34 18.17 37.01
CA ALA A 220 -86.34 17.49 37.81
C ALA A 220 -86.76 18.31 39.05
N ALA A 221 -85.79 18.95 39.72
CA ALA A 221 -86.08 19.87 40.82
C ALA A 221 -86.88 21.10 40.35
N LEU A 222 -86.51 21.72 39.23
CA LEU A 222 -87.21 22.87 38.67
C LEU A 222 -88.67 22.54 38.31
N ILE A 223 -88.91 21.37 37.72
CA ILE A 223 -90.25 20.88 37.36
C ILE A 223 -91.09 20.68 38.62
N ARG A 224 -90.53 20.02 39.64
CA ARG A 224 -91.21 19.74 40.91
C ARG A 224 -91.51 21.01 41.70
N ASP A 225 -90.53 21.90 41.85
CA ASP A 225 -90.61 23.07 42.74
C ASP A 225 -91.54 24.17 42.18
N ASN A 226 -91.78 24.19 40.87
CA ASN A 226 -92.68 25.16 40.22
C ASN A 226 -93.96 24.50 39.63
N GLU A 227 -94.25 23.25 40.00
CA GLU A 227 -95.44 22.50 39.55
C GLU A 227 -95.63 22.51 38.02
N LEU A 228 -94.53 22.46 37.27
CA LEU A 228 -94.54 22.57 35.80
C LEU A 228 -95.09 21.31 35.11
N ASP A 229 -95.27 20.21 35.85
CA ASP A 229 -95.88 18.97 35.36
C ASP A 229 -97.40 19.11 35.21
N ASP A 230 -98.02 20.04 35.95
CA ASP A 230 -99.46 20.30 35.84
C ASP A 230 -99.74 21.41 34.82
N THR A 231 -99.97 20.99 33.57
CA THR A 231 -100.38 21.90 32.48
C THR A 231 -101.71 22.61 32.75
N SER A 232 -102.59 22.05 33.57
CA SER A 232 -103.93 22.63 33.82
C SER A 232 -103.88 23.84 34.75
N LEU A 233 -102.96 23.84 35.71
CA LEU A 233 -102.79 24.90 36.70
C LEU A 233 -102.32 26.24 36.07
N GLY A 234 -101.56 26.17 34.98
CA GLY A 234 -101.12 27.35 34.22
C GLY A 234 -102.25 28.01 33.43
N ASP A 235 -103.13 27.18 32.84
CA ASP A 235 -104.31 27.67 32.14
C ASP A 235 -105.37 28.20 33.11
N GLU A 236 -105.48 27.61 34.30
CA GLU A 236 -106.33 28.09 35.40
C GLU A 236 -105.86 29.46 35.92
N LEU A 237 -104.55 29.65 36.17
CA LEU A 237 -103.98 30.95 36.56
C LEU A 237 -104.23 32.05 35.52
N ARG A 238 -104.08 31.74 34.22
CA ARG A 238 -104.36 32.69 33.13
C ARG A 238 -105.85 33.02 33.02
N ALA A 239 -106.72 32.02 33.18
CA ALA A 239 -108.17 32.21 33.18
C ALA A 239 -108.62 33.05 34.39
N GLU A 240 -108.03 32.82 35.56
CA GLU A 240 -108.32 33.58 36.78
C GLU A 240 -107.80 35.02 36.70
N LEU A 241 -106.62 35.24 36.11
CA LEU A 241 -106.11 36.59 35.82
C LEU A 241 -107.01 37.34 34.84
N GLY A 242 -107.50 36.67 33.79
CA GLY A 242 -108.49 37.22 32.85
C GLY A 242 -109.82 37.59 33.53
N ARG A 243 -110.25 36.80 34.52
CA ARG A 243 -111.42 37.11 35.36
C ARG A 243 -111.18 38.31 36.28
N LEU A 244 -110.06 38.35 37.00
CA LEU A 244 -109.73 39.43 37.94
C LEU A 244 -109.51 40.77 37.23
N THR A 245 -108.83 40.78 36.08
CA THR A 245 -108.66 41.99 35.24
C THR A 245 -110.00 42.50 34.70
N SER A 246 -110.90 41.60 34.28
CA SER A 246 -112.26 41.96 33.87
C SER A 246 -113.03 42.61 35.01
N ILE A 247 -112.96 42.06 36.24
CA ILE A 247 -113.59 42.62 37.44
C ILE A 247 -113.04 44.03 37.75
N MET A 248 -111.73 44.24 37.66
CA MET A 248 -111.13 45.56 37.88
C MET A 248 -111.55 46.60 36.82
N SER A 249 -111.61 46.21 35.55
CA SER A 249 -112.05 47.10 34.46
C SER A 249 -113.52 47.54 34.63
N LEU A 250 -114.39 46.64 35.08
CA LEU A 250 -115.79 46.91 35.35
C LEU A 250 -116.00 47.73 36.64
N ALA A 251 -115.10 47.61 37.62
CA ALA A 251 -115.15 48.37 38.88
C ALA A 251 -114.58 49.79 38.78
N GLY A 252 -113.74 50.09 37.78
CA GLY A 252 -113.22 51.44 37.52
C GLY A 252 -114.27 52.42 36.97
N ASP A 253 -115.34 51.90 36.35
CA ASP A 253 -116.41 52.70 35.73
C ASP A 253 -117.56 53.07 36.68
N GLN A 254 -117.63 52.47 37.87
CA GLN A 254 -118.69 52.73 38.86
C GLN A 254 -118.06 52.90 40.25
N ASN A 255 -118.53 53.86 41.06
CA ASN A 255 -118.12 54.08 42.46
C ASN A 255 -118.44 52.85 43.36
N ALA A 256 -117.78 51.74 43.13
CA ALA A 256 -117.94 50.46 43.83
C ALA A 256 -117.05 50.41 45.06
N SER A 257 -117.52 49.74 46.12
CA SER A 257 -116.90 49.67 47.44
C SER A 257 -115.39 49.39 47.40
N SER A 258 -114.59 50.35 47.87
CA SER A 258 -113.12 50.33 47.89
C SER A 258 -112.50 49.07 48.50
N ILE A 259 -113.21 48.37 49.38
CA ILE A 259 -112.76 47.13 50.03
C ILE A 259 -112.68 45.95 49.04
N ARG A 260 -113.66 45.79 48.13
CA ARG A 260 -113.68 44.65 47.17
C ARG A 260 -112.66 44.85 46.04
N VAL A 261 -112.44 46.10 45.64
CA VAL A 261 -111.41 46.46 44.66
C VAL A 261 -110.02 46.20 45.23
N ASN A 262 -109.76 46.58 46.48
CA ASN A 262 -108.47 46.35 47.14
C ASN A 262 -108.18 44.85 47.36
N GLU A 263 -109.21 44.04 47.68
CA GLU A 263 -109.07 42.57 47.75
C GLU A 263 -108.77 41.95 46.38
N ALA A 264 -109.45 42.40 45.32
CA ALA A 264 -109.19 41.94 43.95
C ALA A 264 -107.82 42.38 43.44
N GLU A 265 -107.35 43.58 43.82
CA GLU A 265 -106.03 44.11 43.48
C GLU A 265 -104.91 43.31 44.16
N LEU A 266 -105.07 42.96 45.43
CA LEU A 266 -104.12 42.09 46.15
C LEU A 266 -104.07 40.68 45.55
N ARG A 267 -105.21 40.08 45.20
CA ARG A 267 -105.26 38.76 44.54
C ARG A 267 -104.73 38.80 43.11
N LEU A 268 -105.00 39.86 42.36
CA LEU A 268 -104.45 40.05 41.02
C LEU A 268 -102.93 40.13 41.08
N ALA A 269 -102.38 40.95 41.99
CA ALA A 269 -100.94 41.04 42.18
C ALA A 269 -100.31 39.69 42.60
N GLU A 270 -101.02 38.89 43.40
CA GLU A 270 -100.57 37.54 43.77
C GLU A 270 -100.56 36.57 42.58
N VAL A 271 -101.63 36.57 41.77
CA VAL A 271 -101.76 35.70 40.58
C VAL A 271 -100.78 36.13 39.48
N GLU A 272 -100.62 37.44 39.24
CA GLU A 272 -99.63 38.00 38.31
C GLU A 272 -98.22 37.58 38.73
N LYS A 273 -97.87 37.71 40.01
CA LYS A 273 -96.57 37.30 40.53
C LYS A 273 -96.33 35.79 40.33
N LYS A 274 -97.31 34.94 40.65
CA LYS A 274 -97.21 33.48 40.43
C LYS A 274 -97.09 33.12 38.94
N LEU A 275 -97.84 33.80 38.07
CA LEU A 275 -97.78 33.58 36.62
C LEU A 275 -96.45 34.03 36.02
N GLU A 276 -95.89 35.15 36.48
CA GLU A 276 -94.54 35.59 36.10
C GLU A 276 -93.46 34.60 36.56
N GLU A 277 -93.52 34.15 37.82
CA GLU A 277 -92.59 33.15 38.38
C GLU A 277 -92.64 31.85 37.57
N ARG A 278 -93.86 31.36 37.25
CA ARG A 278 -94.06 30.18 36.42
C ARG A 278 -93.55 30.37 34.99
N THR A 279 -93.87 31.49 34.33
CA THR A 279 -93.41 31.77 32.96
C THR A 279 -91.88 31.86 32.88
N ARG A 280 -91.24 32.44 33.90
CA ARG A 280 -89.77 32.44 34.03
C ARG A 280 -89.22 31.03 34.23
N ALA A 281 -89.89 30.20 35.02
CA ALA A 281 -89.52 28.81 35.24
C ALA A 281 -89.66 27.97 33.94
N GLU A 282 -90.74 28.14 33.17
CA GLU A 282 -90.95 27.48 31.86
C GLU A 282 -89.86 27.86 30.84
N LEU A 283 -89.48 29.15 30.77
CA LEU A 283 -88.36 29.59 29.91
C LEU A 283 -87.02 28.99 30.36
N THR A 284 -86.80 28.89 31.67
CA THR A 284 -85.59 28.29 32.25
C THR A 284 -85.54 26.79 31.98
N GLN A 285 -86.67 26.09 32.10
CA GLN A 285 -86.83 24.69 31.74
C GLN A 285 -86.50 24.46 30.26
N SER A 286 -87.09 25.24 29.34
CA SER A 286 -86.82 25.10 27.90
C SER A 286 -85.33 25.31 27.57
N LYS A 287 -84.68 26.29 28.21
CA LYS A 287 -83.24 26.52 28.05
C LYS A 287 -82.42 25.35 28.59
N LEU A 288 -82.74 24.86 29.79
CA LEU A 288 -82.03 23.75 30.42
C LEU A 288 -82.20 22.45 29.63
N GLN A 289 -83.40 22.20 29.10
CA GLN A 289 -83.71 21.04 28.27
C GLN A 289 -82.93 21.08 26.94
N ARG A 290 -82.89 22.21 26.24
CA ARG A 290 -82.04 22.35 25.03
C ARG A 290 -80.57 22.13 25.33
N SER A 291 -80.09 22.61 26.48
CA SER A 291 -78.70 22.39 26.92
C SER A 291 -78.45 20.91 27.23
N LEU A 292 -79.41 20.24 27.88
CA LEU A 292 -79.34 18.81 28.18
C LEU A 292 -79.30 17.98 26.89
N ASP A 293 -80.18 18.26 25.93
CA ASP A 293 -80.22 17.57 24.63
C ASP A 293 -78.90 17.76 23.86
N ALA A 294 -78.33 18.97 23.89
CA ALA A 294 -77.04 19.25 23.26
C ALA A 294 -75.89 18.47 23.91
N ASP A 295 -75.84 18.39 25.24
CA ASP A 295 -74.82 17.64 25.96
C ASP A 295 -75.02 16.11 25.83
N LEU A 296 -76.26 15.63 25.74
CA LEU A 296 -76.57 14.23 25.45
C LEU A 296 -76.07 13.82 24.06
N ALA A 297 -76.31 14.64 23.03
CA ALA A 297 -75.79 14.41 21.69
C ALA A 297 -74.25 14.40 21.69
N ARG A 298 -73.61 15.32 22.44
CA ARG A 298 -72.16 15.35 22.59
C ARG A 298 -71.62 14.11 23.31
N TYR A 299 -72.31 13.65 24.35
CA TYR A 299 -71.97 12.43 25.08
C TYR A 299 -72.01 11.20 24.18
N GLN A 300 -73.09 11.02 23.42
CA GLN A 300 -73.24 9.93 22.47
C GLN A 300 -72.12 9.93 21.42
N ALA A 301 -71.80 11.10 20.84
CA ALA A 301 -70.71 11.24 19.89
C ALA A 301 -69.34 10.84 20.47
N LEU A 302 -69.06 11.18 21.73
CA LEU A 302 -67.82 10.78 22.39
C LEU A 302 -67.77 9.26 22.65
N VAL A 303 -68.89 8.65 23.05
CA VAL A 303 -68.98 7.20 23.27
C VAL A 303 -68.77 6.44 21.96
N GLU A 304 -69.42 6.85 20.88
CA GLU A 304 -69.23 6.26 19.55
C GLU A 304 -67.79 6.40 19.08
N ARG A 305 -67.18 7.59 19.28
CA ARG A 305 -65.77 7.83 18.94
C ARG A 305 -64.82 6.93 19.73
N ARG A 306 -65.07 6.74 21.04
CA ARG A 306 -64.28 5.82 21.87
C ARG A 306 -64.40 4.39 21.36
N ASN A 307 -65.62 3.91 21.10
CA ASN A 307 -65.86 2.55 20.59
C ASN A 307 -65.16 2.34 19.23
N ALA A 308 -65.21 3.33 18.34
CA ALA A 308 -64.52 3.28 17.07
C ALA A 308 -62.99 3.13 17.26
N LEU A 309 -62.37 3.92 18.14
CA LEU A 309 -60.95 3.80 18.46
C LEU A 309 -60.60 2.45 19.12
N GLU A 310 -61.43 1.97 20.06
CA GLU A 310 -61.23 0.68 20.72
C GLU A 310 -61.22 -0.47 19.69
N THR A 311 -62.15 -0.49 18.74
CA THR A 311 -62.15 -1.50 17.67
C THR A 311 -60.93 -1.39 16.75
N GLN A 312 -60.39 -0.19 16.56
CA GLN A 312 -59.25 0.04 15.67
C GLN A 312 -57.92 -0.44 16.26
N VAL A 313 -57.75 -0.41 17.59
CA VAL A 313 -56.52 -0.84 18.28
C VAL A 313 -56.12 -2.26 17.91
N ASP A 314 -57.09 -3.16 17.73
CA ASP A 314 -56.86 -4.56 17.40
C ASP A 314 -56.41 -4.78 15.95
N PHE A 315 -56.71 -3.84 15.05
CA PHE A 315 -56.34 -3.90 13.63
C PHE A 315 -55.08 -3.09 13.28
N LEU A 316 -54.43 -2.46 14.27
CA LEU A 316 -53.18 -1.74 14.03
C LEU A 316 -52.08 -2.69 13.54
N GLN A 317 -51.58 -2.42 12.34
CA GLN A 317 -50.43 -3.11 11.77
C GLN A 317 -49.13 -2.35 12.09
N PRO A 318 -47.99 -3.05 12.18
CA PRO A 318 -46.70 -2.39 12.31
C PRO A 318 -46.39 -1.51 11.09
N ASP A 319 -45.78 -0.37 11.34
CA ASP A 319 -45.38 0.59 10.28
C ASP A 319 -44.11 0.13 9.53
N ALA A 320 -43.57 -1.04 9.87
CA ALA A 320 -42.47 -1.66 9.16
C ALA A 320 -42.67 -3.17 9.06
N ARG A 321 -42.17 -3.76 7.97
CA ARG A 321 -42.12 -5.22 7.79
C ARG A 321 -40.72 -5.66 7.39
N GLN A 322 -40.28 -6.78 7.96
CA GLN A 322 -39.02 -7.41 7.58
C GLN A 322 -39.22 -8.17 6.27
N VAL A 323 -38.42 -7.85 5.25
CA VAL A 323 -38.49 -8.49 3.92
C VAL A 323 -37.41 -9.54 3.76
N THR A 324 -36.20 -9.27 4.27
CA THR A 324 -35.11 -10.24 4.27
C THR A 324 -34.61 -10.46 5.68
N VAL A 325 -34.70 -11.71 6.14
CA VAL A 325 -34.10 -12.18 7.39
C VAL A 325 -32.60 -12.35 7.18
N ALA A 326 -31.81 -11.88 8.14
CA ALA A 326 -30.37 -12.07 8.12
C ALA A 326 -30.01 -13.53 8.37
N SER A 327 -29.20 -14.10 7.47
CA SER A 327 -28.60 -15.44 7.61
C SER A 327 -27.14 -15.34 8.00
N ALA A 328 -26.62 -16.32 8.75
CA ALA A 328 -25.20 -16.40 9.09
C ALA A 328 -24.34 -16.55 7.82
N PRO A 329 -23.47 -15.57 7.50
CA PRO A 329 -22.67 -15.61 6.27
C PRO A 329 -21.59 -16.70 6.34
N LEU A 330 -21.41 -17.42 5.22
CA LEU A 330 -20.41 -18.51 5.12
C LEU A 330 -18.96 -18.02 4.98
N LYS A 331 -18.76 -16.76 4.59
CA LYS A 331 -17.44 -16.17 4.34
C LYS A 331 -17.31 -14.85 5.09
N PRO A 332 -16.13 -14.53 5.65
CA PRO A 332 -15.89 -13.27 6.30
C PRO A 332 -15.90 -12.13 5.28
N ALA A 333 -16.48 -10.99 5.67
CA ALA A 333 -16.50 -9.79 4.84
C ALA A 333 -15.16 -9.07 4.86
N THR A 334 -14.47 -9.08 6.00
CA THR A 334 -13.13 -8.53 6.16
C THR A 334 -12.23 -9.47 6.95
N PRO A 335 -10.90 -9.45 6.71
CA PRO A 335 -10.21 -8.69 5.66
C PRO A 335 -10.27 -9.36 4.28
N ASN A 336 -10.18 -8.57 3.20
CA ASN A 336 -10.07 -9.12 1.85
C ASN A 336 -8.69 -9.76 1.67
N ARG A 337 -8.64 -11.10 1.80
CA ARG A 337 -7.41 -11.89 1.73
C ARG A 337 -6.62 -11.65 0.44
N ILE A 338 -7.33 -11.49 -0.68
CA ILE A 338 -6.70 -11.25 -2.00
C ILE A 338 -6.04 -9.88 -2.02
N ALA A 339 -6.72 -8.85 -1.51
CA ALA A 339 -6.18 -7.49 -1.47
C ALA A 339 -4.92 -7.39 -0.60
N ILE A 340 -4.92 -8.02 0.58
CA ILE A 340 -3.75 -8.03 1.49
C ILE A 340 -2.57 -8.80 0.88
N LEU A 341 -2.80 -9.96 0.26
CA LEU A 341 -1.75 -10.70 -0.42
C LEU A 341 -1.19 -9.94 -1.63
N ALA A 342 -2.05 -9.26 -2.40
CA ALA A 342 -1.64 -8.41 -3.52
C ALA A 342 -0.78 -7.23 -3.05
N LEU A 343 -1.15 -6.57 -1.94
CA LEU A 343 -0.35 -5.53 -1.31
C LEU A 343 1.00 -6.05 -0.82
N GLY A 344 1.05 -7.23 -0.19
CA GLY A 344 2.29 -7.87 0.23
C GLY A 344 3.22 -8.20 -0.93
N LEU A 345 2.66 -8.74 -2.02
CA LEU A 345 3.40 -9.03 -3.25
C LEU A 345 3.98 -7.75 -3.87
N ALA A 346 3.15 -6.70 -4.00
CA ALA A 346 3.56 -5.42 -4.56
C ALA A 346 4.64 -4.75 -3.72
N GLY A 347 4.47 -4.72 -2.39
CA GLY A 347 5.47 -4.20 -1.45
C GLY A 347 6.79 -4.97 -1.53
N GLY A 348 6.72 -6.30 -1.56
CA GLY A 348 7.91 -7.16 -1.72
C GLY A 348 8.65 -6.91 -3.04
N LEU A 349 7.92 -6.69 -4.14
CA LEU A 349 8.51 -6.37 -5.45
C LEU A 349 9.20 -5.00 -5.45
N ILE A 350 8.59 -3.97 -4.86
CA ILE A 350 9.17 -2.63 -4.75
C ILE A 350 10.47 -2.66 -3.95
N VAL A 351 10.44 -3.28 -2.76
CA VAL A 351 11.63 -3.41 -1.89
C VAL A 351 12.71 -4.23 -2.59
N GLY A 352 12.33 -5.33 -3.26
CA GLY A 352 13.26 -6.14 -4.04
C GLY A 352 13.92 -5.36 -5.17
N LEU A 353 13.15 -4.57 -5.92
CA LEU A 353 13.68 -3.74 -7.01
C LEU A 353 14.64 -2.67 -6.47
N ALA A 354 14.25 -1.97 -5.41
CA ALA A 354 15.10 -0.97 -4.75
C ALA A 354 16.42 -1.59 -4.26
N PHE A 355 16.36 -2.76 -3.62
CA PHE A 355 17.54 -3.48 -3.17
C PHE A 355 18.46 -3.90 -4.32
N VAL A 356 17.90 -4.39 -5.43
CA VAL A 356 18.66 -4.77 -6.62
C VAL A 356 19.34 -3.57 -7.26
N LEU A 357 18.65 -2.42 -7.35
CA LEU A 357 19.22 -1.19 -7.89
C LEU A 357 20.33 -0.65 -6.98
N LEU A 358 20.11 -0.60 -5.66
CA LEU A 358 21.13 -0.21 -4.69
C LEU A 358 22.37 -1.10 -4.83
N ARG A 359 22.19 -2.42 -4.85
CA ARG A 359 23.29 -3.37 -5.04
C ARG A 359 24.08 -3.11 -6.32
N GLU A 360 23.41 -2.71 -7.40
CA GLU A 360 24.07 -2.37 -8.67
C GLU A 360 24.87 -1.08 -8.58
N LEU A 361 24.30 -0.05 -7.93
CA LEU A 361 24.97 1.25 -7.74
C LEU A 361 26.26 1.14 -6.91
N PHE A 362 26.35 0.15 -6.01
CA PHE A 362 27.55 -0.10 -5.21
C PHE A 362 28.57 -1.06 -5.86
N ASP A 363 28.28 -1.71 -7.00
CA ASP A 363 29.23 -2.63 -7.66
C ASP A 363 30.24 -1.87 -8.55
N ARG A 364 31.30 -1.33 -7.95
CA ARG A 364 32.39 -0.60 -8.65
C ARG A 364 33.40 -1.49 -9.39
N ARG A 365 33.01 -2.67 -9.86
CA ARG A 365 33.94 -3.60 -10.54
C ARG A 365 33.97 -3.36 -12.05
N VAL A 366 35.14 -3.58 -12.64
CA VAL A 366 35.33 -3.48 -14.10
C VAL A 366 34.76 -4.71 -14.80
N TRP A 367 33.69 -4.52 -15.57
CA TRP A 367 32.96 -5.57 -16.27
C TRP A 367 32.95 -5.41 -17.79
N THR A 368 33.14 -4.19 -18.29
CA THR A 368 33.04 -3.82 -19.71
C THR A 368 34.25 -2.99 -20.13
N GLY A 369 34.61 -3.05 -21.41
CA GLY A 369 35.70 -2.21 -21.93
C GLY A 369 35.31 -0.74 -22.08
N THR A 370 34.02 -0.43 -22.12
CA THR A 370 33.52 0.96 -22.14
C THR A 370 33.79 1.65 -20.81
N GLN A 371 33.70 0.93 -19.68
CA GLN A 371 34.04 1.47 -18.36
C GLN A 371 35.49 1.98 -18.32
N THR A 372 36.45 1.27 -18.91
CA THR A 372 37.84 1.74 -18.90
C THR A 372 38.01 3.04 -19.69
N MET A 373 37.30 3.17 -20.82
CA MET A 373 37.37 4.38 -21.63
C MET A 373 36.67 5.55 -20.93
N GLN A 374 35.50 5.32 -20.34
CA GLN A 374 34.68 6.36 -19.71
C GLN A 374 35.27 6.87 -18.39
N TYR A 375 35.72 5.96 -17.52
CA TYR A 375 36.21 6.33 -16.18
C TYR A 375 37.71 6.66 -16.15
N LEU A 376 38.51 6.05 -17.02
CA LEU A 376 39.98 6.17 -16.96
C LEU A 376 40.57 6.95 -18.15
N GLY A 377 39.78 7.18 -19.20
CA GLY A 377 40.27 7.71 -20.48
C GLY A 377 41.15 6.72 -21.26
N LEU A 378 41.13 5.43 -20.89
CA LEU A 378 41.99 4.39 -21.47
C LEU A 378 41.19 3.40 -22.31
N ARG A 379 41.68 3.17 -23.53
CA ARG A 379 41.10 2.16 -24.41
C ARG A 379 41.41 0.76 -23.88
N THR A 380 40.38 -0.10 -23.88
CA THR A 380 40.61 -1.54 -23.74
C THR A 380 41.20 -2.06 -25.04
N ILE A 381 42.44 -2.56 -25.00
CA ILE A 381 43.19 -3.03 -26.18
C ILE A 381 43.01 -4.53 -26.44
N GLY A 382 42.48 -5.28 -25.47
CA GLY A 382 42.08 -6.67 -25.70
C GLY A 382 41.40 -7.35 -24.52
N TYR A 383 40.80 -8.50 -24.83
CA TYR A 383 40.05 -9.33 -23.89
C TYR A 383 40.64 -10.73 -23.89
N VAL A 384 41.23 -11.13 -22.78
CA VAL A 384 41.88 -12.43 -22.64
C VAL A 384 40.92 -13.40 -21.95
N PRO A 385 40.44 -14.45 -22.63
CA PRO A 385 39.43 -15.34 -22.08
C PRO A 385 39.97 -16.20 -20.93
N ARG A 386 39.11 -16.52 -19.97
CA ARG A 386 39.42 -17.45 -18.89
C ARG A 386 39.74 -18.85 -19.44
N ILE A 387 40.93 -19.35 -19.11
CA ILE A 387 41.27 -20.75 -19.33
C ILE A 387 40.65 -21.59 -18.20
N ARG A 388 39.63 -22.40 -18.52
CA ARG A 388 39.09 -23.40 -17.58
C ARG A 388 40.10 -24.56 -17.44
N PHE A 389 40.74 -24.64 -16.27
CA PHE A 389 41.56 -25.79 -15.87
C PHE A 389 40.65 -26.87 -15.28
N TRP A 390 40.64 -28.07 -15.88
CA TRP A 390 40.03 -29.25 -15.27
C TRP A 390 41.11 -30.02 -14.50
N ARG A 391 40.91 -30.14 -13.18
CA ARG A 391 41.68 -30.92 -12.18
C ARG A 391 43.22 -30.76 -12.14
N LYS A 392 43.71 -30.62 -10.90
CA LYS A 392 45.12 -30.43 -10.51
C LYS A 392 45.96 -31.69 -10.85
N ARG A 393 46.90 -31.59 -11.79
CA ARG A 393 48.27 -32.09 -11.53
C ARG A 393 49.38 -31.47 -12.36
N ASP A 394 49.16 -31.01 -13.59
CA ASP A 394 50.21 -30.32 -14.35
C ASP A 394 49.76 -28.98 -14.93
N LYS A 395 49.90 -27.92 -14.12
CA LYS A 395 49.59 -26.55 -14.57
C LYS A 395 50.50 -26.12 -15.73
N GLN A 396 51.76 -26.52 -15.75
CA GLN A 396 52.73 -26.14 -16.78
C GLN A 396 52.49 -26.90 -18.09
N ASP A 397 52.34 -28.23 -18.06
CA ASP A 397 52.11 -29.04 -19.26
C ASP A 397 50.72 -28.80 -19.87
N LEU A 398 49.71 -28.51 -19.05
CA LEU A 398 48.37 -28.18 -19.55
C LEU A 398 48.32 -26.76 -20.13
N PHE A 399 49.03 -25.80 -19.52
CA PHE A 399 49.18 -24.46 -20.11
C PHE A 399 49.89 -24.56 -21.45
N LEU A 400 51.00 -25.30 -21.52
CA LEU A 400 51.65 -25.66 -22.77
C LEU A 400 50.72 -26.35 -23.76
N SER A 401 49.85 -27.27 -23.35
CA SER A 401 48.93 -27.92 -24.29
C SER A 401 47.92 -26.94 -24.92
N LYS A 402 47.45 -25.93 -24.17
CA LYS A 402 46.46 -24.96 -24.68
C LYS A 402 47.08 -23.73 -25.34
N THR A 403 48.30 -23.37 -24.93
CA THR A 403 49.07 -22.25 -25.48
C THR A 403 49.96 -22.71 -26.66
N SER A 404 50.38 -23.98 -26.66
CA SER A 404 51.27 -24.59 -27.67
C SER A 404 50.58 -25.57 -28.63
N ARG A 405 49.64 -26.45 -28.21
CA ARG A 405 49.07 -27.49 -29.11
C ARG A 405 47.79 -27.12 -29.88
N GLN A 406 47.04 -26.08 -29.48
CA GLN A 406 45.80 -25.67 -30.18
C GLN A 406 45.95 -24.28 -30.80
N GLU A 407 46.38 -24.24 -32.07
CA GLU A 407 46.66 -22.99 -32.81
C GLU A 407 45.46 -22.04 -32.97
N ASN A 408 44.24 -22.54 -32.83
CA ASN A 408 43.01 -21.78 -33.05
C ASN A 408 42.16 -21.55 -31.78
N SER A 409 42.72 -21.78 -30.58
CA SER A 409 41.95 -21.54 -29.36
C SER A 409 41.57 -20.05 -29.22
N PRO A 410 40.40 -19.71 -28.63
CA PRO A 410 40.02 -18.32 -28.38
C PRO A 410 41.05 -17.53 -27.57
N TYR A 411 41.82 -18.21 -26.72
CA TYR A 411 42.91 -17.62 -25.95
C TYR A 411 44.09 -17.23 -26.85
N GLN A 412 44.54 -18.13 -27.73
CA GLN A 412 45.62 -17.85 -28.69
C GLN A 412 45.23 -16.74 -29.67
N LEU A 413 43.99 -16.74 -30.17
CA LEU A 413 43.49 -15.67 -31.04
C LEU A 413 43.51 -14.30 -30.35
N ALA A 414 43.14 -14.23 -29.06
CA ALA A 414 43.19 -12.99 -28.30
C ALA A 414 44.64 -12.48 -28.13
N LEU A 415 45.61 -13.37 -27.91
CA LEU A 415 47.03 -13.01 -27.81
C LEU A 415 47.60 -12.52 -29.14
N ARG A 416 47.33 -13.22 -30.24
CA ARG A 416 47.74 -12.80 -31.59
C ARG A 416 47.14 -11.45 -31.96
N SER A 417 45.86 -11.23 -31.64
CA SER A 417 45.21 -9.94 -31.84
C SER A 417 45.89 -8.82 -31.04
N LEU A 418 46.29 -9.09 -29.80
CA LEU A 418 47.04 -8.15 -28.97
C LEU A 418 48.42 -7.86 -29.58
N LEU A 419 49.19 -8.89 -29.95
CA LEU A 419 50.50 -8.75 -30.57
C LEU A 419 50.43 -7.95 -31.88
N THR A 420 49.44 -8.25 -32.73
CA THR A 420 49.22 -7.54 -34.01
C THR A 420 48.87 -6.06 -33.79
N LEU A 421 48.03 -5.76 -32.79
CA LEU A 421 47.67 -4.37 -32.47
C LEU A 421 48.89 -3.58 -32.00
N LEU A 422 49.72 -4.19 -31.17
CA LEU A 422 50.90 -3.56 -30.58
C LEU A 422 52.06 -3.45 -31.57
N SER A 423 52.26 -4.44 -32.44
CA SER A 423 53.28 -4.41 -33.49
C SER A 423 52.97 -3.36 -34.57
N ASN A 424 51.68 -3.16 -34.90
CA ASN A 424 51.27 -2.12 -35.84
C ASN A 424 51.60 -0.70 -35.38
N GLN A 425 51.64 -0.45 -34.06
CA GLN A 425 52.08 0.84 -33.50
C GLN A 425 53.58 1.09 -33.69
N MET A 426 54.35 0.05 -34.05
CA MET A 426 55.82 0.04 -34.04
C MET A 426 56.46 -0.06 -35.44
N ARG A 427 55.72 0.21 -36.52
CA ARG A 427 56.19 0.18 -37.94
C ARG A 427 57.51 0.95 -38.26
N LYS A 428 58.14 1.63 -37.29
CA LYS A 428 59.38 2.41 -37.41
C LYS A 428 60.55 1.99 -36.49
N LYS A 429 60.45 0.92 -35.68
CA LYS A 429 61.51 0.49 -34.75
C LYS A 429 61.95 -0.96 -35.00
N ASP A 430 63.24 -1.23 -34.81
CA ASP A 430 63.86 -2.55 -35.03
C ASP A 430 63.52 -3.59 -33.94
N SER A 431 62.97 -3.16 -32.79
CA SER A 431 62.64 -4.02 -31.65
C SER A 431 61.53 -3.40 -30.81
N MET A 432 60.67 -4.26 -30.25
CA MET A 432 59.51 -3.88 -29.43
C MET A 432 59.75 -4.21 -27.96
N VAL A 433 59.86 -3.19 -27.09
CA VAL A 433 59.93 -3.37 -25.63
C VAL A 433 58.57 -3.11 -24.99
N MET A 434 58.02 -4.09 -24.28
CA MET A 434 56.71 -4.02 -23.66
C MET A 434 56.76 -4.44 -22.20
N ALA A 435 56.24 -3.60 -21.31
CA ALA A 435 56.06 -3.97 -19.91
C ALA A 435 54.61 -4.32 -19.63
N VAL A 436 54.41 -5.35 -18.82
CA VAL A 436 53.09 -5.82 -18.41
C VAL A 436 52.98 -5.63 -16.90
N THR A 437 52.02 -4.80 -16.49
CA THR A 437 51.75 -4.50 -15.09
C THR A 437 50.27 -4.65 -14.77
N SER A 438 49.91 -4.54 -13.50
CA SER A 438 48.54 -4.68 -13.01
C SER A 438 48.30 -3.77 -11.82
N ALA A 439 47.04 -3.44 -11.53
CA ALA A 439 46.71 -2.59 -10.38
C ALA A 439 46.99 -3.34 -9.06
N LEU A 440 46.57 -4.60 -9.00
CA LEU A 440 46.62 -5.45 -7.82
C LEU A 440 47.34 -6.76 -8.11
N ALA A 441 47.76 -7.46 -7.05
CA ALA A 441 48.33 -8.79 -7.18
C ALA A 441 47.31 -9.81 -7.73
N ASN A 442 47.81 -10.84 -8.43
CA ASN A 442 47.01 -11.97 -8.94
C ASN A 442 45.97 -11.61 -10.03
N GLU A 443 46.24 -10.58 -10.81
CA GLU A 443 45.42 -10.19 -11.98
C GLU A 443 45.84 -10.88 -13.28
N GLY A 444 46.96 -11.61 -13.25
CA GLY A 444 47.44 -12.47 -14.34
C GLY A 444 48.48 -11.83 -15.25
N LYS A 445 49.18 -10.78 -14.79
CA LYS A 445 50.35 -10.17 -15.45
C LYS A 445 51.36 -11.18 -15.95
N THR A 446 51.92 -11.96 -15.05
CA THR A 446 52.95 -12.96 -15.35
C THR A 446 52.47 -13.98 -16.36
N THR A 447 51.23 -14.48 -16.21
CA THR A 447 50.59 -15.42 -17.13
C THR A 447 50.42 -14.82 -18.53
N LEU A 448 50.00 -13.56 -18.62
CA LEU A 448 49.86 -12.86 -19.89
C LEU A 448 51.22 -12.62 -20.54
N THR A 449 52.21 -12.10 -19.78
CA THR A 449 53.58 -11.84 -20.23
C THR A 449 54.19 -13.07 -20.90
N PHE A 450 54.15 -14.21 -20.21
CA PHE A 450 54.67 -15.47 -20.75
C PHE A 450 53.89 -15.95 -21.97
N SER A 451 52.56 -15.81 -21.98
CA SER A 451 51.76 -16.27 -23.11
C SER A 451 52.00 -15.44 -24.36
N LEU A 452 52.17 -14.13 -24.20
CA LEU A 452 52.59 -13.23 -25.27
C LEU A 452 53.98 -13.62 -25.78
N ALA A 453 54.92 -13.95 -24.89
CA ALA A 453 56.26 -14.37 -25.27
C ALA A 453 56.25 -15.66 -26.11
N VAL A 454 55.53 -16.68 -25.64
CA VAL A 454 55.36 -17.94 -26.37
C VAL A 454 54.66 -17.70 -27.72
N SER A 455 53.63 -16.85 -27.76
CA SER A 455 52.92 -16.54 -29.01
C SER A 455 53.81 -15.80 -30.01
N ALA A 456 54.60 -14.82 -29.57
CA ALA A 456 55.51 -14.07 -30.43
C ALA A 456 56.65 -14.96 -30.97
N ALA A 457 57.22 -15.84 -30.14
CA ALA A 457 58.25 -16.77 -30.59
C ALA A 457 57.75 -17.77 -31.65
N ARG A 458 56.46 -18.13 -31.61
CA ARG A 458 55.84 -18.97 -32.65
C ARG A 458 55.59 -18.24 -33.96
N GLU A 459 55.48 -16.91 -33.94
CA GLU A 459 55.44 -16.06 -35.13
C GLU A 459 56.85 -15.83 -35.72
N GLY A 460 57.88 -16.46 -35.13
CA GLY A 460 59.27 -16.43 -35.61
C GLY A 460 60.12 -15.34 -34.96
N HIS A 461 59.58 -14.58 -34.01
CA HIS A 461 60.32 -13.52 -33.33
C HIS A 461 61.33 -14.08 -32.31
N ARG A 462 62.50 -13.44 -32.23
CA ARG A 462 63.46 -13.63 -31.13
C ARG A 462 62.96 -12.88 -29.91
N VAL A 463 62.56 -13.61 -28.86
CA VAL A 463 61.91 -13.03 -27.68
C VAL A 463 62.82 -13.08 -26.46
N LEU A 464 62.95 -11.94 -25.77
CA LEU A 464 63.54 -11.88 -24.43
C LEU A 464 62.46 -11.56 -23.39
N MET A 465 62.29 -12.46 -22.43
CA MET A 465 61.51 -12.22 -21.22
C MET A 465 62.41 -11.68 -20.11
N ILE A 466 61.97 -10.66 -19.39
CA ILE A 466 62.67 -10.11 -18.23
C ILE A 466 61.74 -10.20 -17.02
N ASP A 467 62.13 -10.96 -15.99
CA ASP A 467 61.39 -11.07 -14.73
C ASP A 467 61.87 -9.98 -13.76
N LEU A 468 61.14 -8.86 -13.70
CA LEU A 468 61.39 -7.76 -12.75
C LEU A 468 60.46 -7.80 -11.54
N ASP A 469 59.63 -8.83 -11.38
CA ASP A 469 58.92 -9.10 -10.11
C ASP A 469 59.81 -9.94 -9.19
N ILE A 470 60.93 -9.33 -8.76
CA ILE A 470 61.98 -9.96 -7.94
C ILE A 470 61.46 -10.52 -6.61
N HIS A 471 60.27 -10.10 -6.15
CA HIS A 471 59.68 -10.64 -4.93
C HIS A 471 58.97 -11.97 -5.15
N ARG A 472 58.46 -12.22 -6.37
CA ARG A 472 57.64 -13.40 -6.66
C ARG A 472 58.26 -14.33 -7.69
N HIS A 473 59.20 -13.89 -8.53
CA HIS A 473 59.78 -14.68 -9.62
C HIS A 473 58.73 -15.45 -10.39
N GLY A 474 57.63 -14.77 -10.70
CA GLY A 474 56.45 -15.42 -11.27
C GLY A 474 56.78 -16.01 -12.65
N LEU A 475 57.54 -15.26 -13.44
CA LEU A 475 57.84 -15.58 -14.82
C LEU A 475 58.85 -16.73 -14.88
N THR A 476 59.90 -16.66 -14.06
CA THR A 476 60.92 -17.70 -13.95
C THR A 476 60.33 -19.04 -13.49
N ARG A 477 59.49 -19.03 -12.44
CA ARG A 477 58.78 -20.23 -11.97
C ARG A 477 57.83 -20.82 -13.02
N MET A 478 57.19 -19.98 -13.82
CA MET A 478 56.24 -20.45 -14.82
C MET A 478 56.92 -20.97 -16.08
N ALA A 479 58.06 -20.38 -16.48
CA ALA A 479 58.92 -20.90 -17.54
C ALA A 479 59.58 -22.25 -17.15
N GLY A 480 59.70 -22.53 -15.86
CA GLY A 480 60.39 -23.74 -15.37
C GLY A 480 61.92 -23.67 -15.55
N CYS A 481 62.45 -22.46 -15.74
CA CYS A 481 63.88 -22.18 -15.85
C CYS A 481 64.44 -21.96 -14.42
N ALA A 482 65.68 -22.35 -14.14
CA ALA A 482 66.27 -22.25 -12.79
C ALA A 482 66.46 -20.77 -12.40
N ILE A 483 66.16 -20.43 -11.14
CA ILE A 483 66.47 -19.09 -10.61
C ILE A 483 68.00 -19.01 -10.40
N PRO A 484 68.68 -17.99 -10.94
CA PRO A 484 70.10 -17.79 -10.69
C PRO A 484 70.37 -17.63 -9.19
N LYS A 485 71.30 -18.41 -8.63
CA LYS A 485 71.67 -18.33 -7.22
C LYS A 485 72.57 -17.11 -6.92
N ASP A 486 73.47 -16.80 -7.85
CA ASP A 486 74.43 -15.70 -7.72
C ASP A 486 74.25 -14.72 -8.88
N THR A 487 73.56 -13.61 -8.63
CA THR A 487 73.46 -12.48 -9.56
C THR A 487 74.32 -11.34 -9.03
N PRO A 488 75.40 -10.92 -9.73
CA PRO A 488 76.27 -9.85 -9.27
C PRO A 488 75.49 -8.54 -9.03
N GLN A 489 75.78 -7.82 -7.95
CA GLN A 489 75.08 -6.56 -7.64
C GLN A 489 75.36 -5.47 -8.69
N ASP A 490 76.49 -5.58 -9.38
CA ASP A 490 76.92 -4.75 -10.50
C ASP A 490 76.52 -5.33 -11.87
N ILE A 491 75.59 -6.29 -11.93
CA ILE A 491 75.10 -6.90 -13.19
C ILE A 491 74.73 -5.86 -14.25
N TRP A 492 74.26 -4.70 -13.82
CA TRP A 492 73.85 -3.64 -14.72
C TRP A 492 74.97 -2.68 -15.14
N GLN A 493 76.19 -2.89 -14.65
CA GLN A 493 77.37 -2.08 -14.99
C GLN A 493 78.16 -2.65 -16.16
N ASP A 494 78.14 -3.98 -16.35
CA ASP A 494 78.83 -4.69 -17.43
C ASP A 494 77.85 -5.57 -18.23
N GLN A 495 77.92 -5.44 -19.55
CA GLN A 495 77.11 -6.21 -20.49
C GLN A 495 77.43 -7.70 -20.44
N LYS A 496 78.70 -8.06 -20.19
CA LYS A 496 79.11 -9.46 -20.15
C LYS A 496 78.36 -10.23 -19.07
N THR A 497 78.14 -9.58 -17.93
CA THR A 497 77.36 -10.12 -16.80
C THR A 497 75.89 -10.32 -17.13
N ILE A 498 75.31 -9.49 -18.01
CA ILE A 498 73.93 -9.64 -18.48
C ILE A 498 73.84 -10.80 -19.45
N ASP A 499 74.75 -10.88 -20.43
CA ASP A 499 74.76 -11.93 -21.43
C ASP A 499 74.92 -13.33 -20.78
N GLU A 500 75.70 -13.43 -19.69
CA GLU A 500 75.88 -14.66 -18.89
C GLU A 500 74.62 -15.08 -18.08
N GLN A 501 73.73 -14.14 -17.78
CA GLN A 501 72.51 -14.37 -16.97
C GLN A 501 71.26 -14.62 -17.84
N ILE A 502 71.39 -14.47 -19.16
CA ILE A 502 70.32 -14.81 -20.09
C ILE A 502 70.29 -16.32 -20.31
N VAL A 503 69.20 -16.96 -19.91
CA VAL A 503 69.00 -18.40 -20.05
C VAL A 503 68.09 -18.70 -21.25
N PRO A 504 68.51 -19.56 -22.20
CA PRO A 504 67.64 -19.99 -23.28
C PRO A 504 66.58 -20.97 -22.77
N CYS A 505 65.31 -20.60 -22.87
CA CYS A 505 64.19 -21.48 -22.50
C CYS A 505 63.72 -22.22 -23.77
N ALA A 506 64.59 -23.07 -24.32
CA ALA A 506 64.44 -23.77 -25.62
C ALA A 506 63.13 -24.56 -25.79
N ARG A 507 62.48 -24.94 -24.68
CA ARG A 507 61.16 -25.59 -24.65
C ARG A 507 60.06 -24.75 -25.33
N PHE A 508 60.26 -23.44 -25.49
CA PHE A 508 59.26 -22.49 -25.98
C PHE A 508 59.66 -21.78 -27.28
N GLY A 509 60.58 -22.37 -28.06
CA GLY A 509 61.09 -21.77 -29.30
C GLY A 509 62.24 -20.79 -29.03
N GLN A 510 62.28 -19.68 -29.76
CA GLN A 510 63.32 -18.63 -29.63
C GLN A 510 63.03 -17.68 -28.45
N VAL A 511 62.77 -18.24 -27.26
CA VAL A 511 62.50 -17.49 -26.03
C VAL A 511 63.69 -17.60 -25.08
N ASN A 512 64.26 -16.46 -24.74
CA ASN A 512 65.29 -16.32 -23.72
C ASN A 512 64.71 -15.62 -22.48
N LEU A 513 65.25 -15.93 -21.30
CA LEU A 513 64.80 -15.37 -20.03
C LEU A 513 65.98 -14.70 -19.31
N LEU A 514 65.78 -13.47 -18.88
CA LEU A 514 66.63 -12.76 -17.94
C LEU A 514 65.91 -12.67 -16.59
N SER A 515 66.52 -13.23 -15.55
CA SER A 515 66.00 -13.24 -14.18
C SER A 515 67.13 -12.84 -13.22
N PHE A 516 66.75 -12.31 -12.06
CA PHE A 516 67.68 -11.83 -11.03
C PHE A 516 67.47 -12.63 -9.73
N SER A 517 68.49 -12.74 -8.87
CA SER A 517 68.31 -13.25 -7.51
C SER A 517 67.48 -12.27 -6.65
N GLN A 518 66.93 -12.74 -5.52
CA GLN A 518 66.05 -11.94 -4.66
C GLN A 518 66.75 -10.73 -4.02
N ASP A 519 68.08 -10.81 -3.86
CA ASP A 519 68.88 -9.80 -3.16
C ASP A 519 69.46 -8.71 -4.09
N VAL A 520 69.14 -8.76 -5.39
CA VAL A 520 69.63 -7.77 -6.36
C VAL A 520 68.92 -6.44 -6.14
N ILE A 521 69.71 -5.40 -5.85
CA ILE A 521 69.23 -4.02 -5.80
C ILE A 521 69.21 -3.47 -7.23
N VAL A 522 68.02 -3.20 -7.76
CA VAL A 522 67.86 -2.55 -9.07
C VAL A 522 68.07 -1.03 -8.90
N PRO A 523 69.12 -0.43 -9.50
CA PRO A 523 69.41 1.00 -9.29
C PRO A 523 68.28 1.91 -9.75
N ARG A 524 67.97 2.96 -8.98
CA ARG A 524 66.86 3.89 -9.26
C ARG A 524 66.93 4.57 -10.65
N ARG A 525 68.14 4.74 -11.21
CA ARG A 525 68.41 5.41 -12.50
C ARG A 525 69.03 4.49 -13.54
N LEU A 526 68.76 3.18 -13.42
CA LEU A 526 69.50 2.15 -14.15
C LEU A 526 69.70 2.45 -15.64
N PHE A 527 68.63 2.83 -16.33
CA PHE A 527 68.63 3.11 -17.76
C PHE A 527 68.64 4.60 -18.12
N ASP A 528 68.69 5.50 -17.12
CA ASP A 528 69.03 6.90 -17.37
C ASP A 528 70.53 7.08 -17.57
N THR A 529 71.32 6.15 -17.05
CA THR A 529 72.77 6.12 -17.27
C THR A 529 73.13 5.79 -18.73
N PRO A 530 74.22 6.34 -19.28
CA PRO A 530 74.71 5.98 -20.61
C PRO A 530 74.93 4.47 -20.80
N ARG A 531 75.31 3.75 -19.72
CA ARG A 531 75.54 2.30 -19.73
C ARG A 531 74.24 1.52 -19.85
N GLY A 532 73.22 1.83 -19.05
CA GLY A 532 71.90 1.19 -19.18
C GLY A 532 71.28 1.40 -20.56
N LYS A 533 71.42 2.60 -21.15
CA LYS A 533 70.99 2.86 -22.54
C LYS A 533 71.75 2.00 -23.55
N ALA A 534 73.05 1.80 -23.36
CA ALA A 534 73.86 0.95 -24.24
C ALA A 534 73.44 -0.53 -24.14
N ILE A 535 73.17 -1.02 -22.92
CA ILE A 535 72.65 -2.37 -22.67
C ILE A 535 71.33 -2.56 -23.41
N LEU A 536 70.35 -1.67 -23.18
CA LEU A 536 69.05 -1.77 -23.81
C LEU A 536 69.15 -1.69 -25.34
N LYS A 537 70.04 -0.85 -25.89
CA LYS A 537 70.30 -0.76 -27.34
C LYS A 537 70.83 -2.08 -27.91
N LYS A 538 71.72 -2.77 -27.19
CA LYS A 538 72.25 -4.07 -27.62
C LYS A 538 71.20 -5.18 -27.53
N LEU A 539 70.40 -5.21 -26.46
CA LEU A 539 69.28 -6.14 -26.33
C LEU A 539 68.27 -5.94 -27.47
N ARG A 540 67.95 -4.68 -27.81
CA ARG A 540 67.10 -4.33 -28.95
C ARG A 540 67.66 -4.78 -30.30
N ALA A 541 68.99 -4.81 -30.49
CA ALA A 541 69.58 -5.33 -31.73
C ALA A 541 69.52 -6.87 -31.82
N THR A 542 69.42 -7.56 -30.68
CA THR A 542 69.47 -9.03 -30.60
C THR A 542 68.08 -9.66 -30.61
N TYR A 543 67.09 -8.98 -30.04
CA TYR A 543 65.73 -9.49 -29.85
C TYR A 543 64.70 -8.60 -30.54
N ASP A 544 63.77 -9.23 -31.24
CA ASP A 544 62.70 -8.54 -31.95
C ASP A 544 61.62 -8.08 -30.94
N VAL A 545 61.41 -8.85 -29.87
CA VAL A 545 60.43 -8.57 -28.81
C VAL A 545 61.06 -8.74 -27.43
N ILE A 546 60.96 -7.71 -26.59
CA ILE A 546 61.40 -7.74 -25.19
C ILE A 546 60.17 -7.54 -24.30
N LEU A 547 59.83 -8.54 -23.48
CA LEU A 547 58.67 -8.55 -22.59
C LEU A 547 59.12 -8.49 -21.13
N ILE A 548 58.66 -7.46 -20.42
CA ILE A 548 59.04 -7.20 -19.03
C ILE A 548 57.85 -7.52 -18.13
N ASP A 549 57.97 -8.52 -17.26
CA ASP A 549 57.00 -8.76 -16.17
C ASP A 549 57.37 -7.89 -14.98
N THR A 550 56.44 -7.06 -14.51
CA THR A 550 56.68 -6.16 -13.37
C THR A 550 55.82 -6.54 -12.17
N ALA A 551 56.10 -5.95 -11.00
CA ALA A 551 55.21 -6.07 -9.84
C ALA A 551 53.94 -5.18 -10.01
N PRO A 552 52.86 -5.41 -9.23
CA PRO A 552 51.67 -4.57 -9.30
C PRO A 552 51.96 -3.12 -8.91
N VAL A 553 51.37 -2.18 -9.64
CA VAL A 553 51.58 -0.72 -9.50
C VAL A 553 51.33 -0.24 -8.08
N LEU A 554 50.26 -0.72 -7.45
CA LEU A 554 49.86 -0.29 -6.10
C LEU A 554 50.59 -1.05 -4.99
N ALA A 555 51.40 -2.05 -5.34
CA ALA A 555 52.14 -2.87 -4.37
C ALA A 555 53.64 -2.54 -4.31
N ALA A 556 54.22 -2.03 -5.41
CA ALA A 556 55.65 -1.74 -5.48
C ALA A 556 55.95 -0.57 -6.43
N ASP A 557 56.44 0.56 -5.88
CA ASP A 557 56.83 1.75 -6.67
C ASP A 557 57.96 1.50 -7.68
N GLU A 558 58.80 0.50 -7.41
CA GLU A 558 59.87 0.07 -8.32
C GLU A 558 59.33 -0.38 -9.68
N ALA A 559 58.15 -1.02 -9.69
CA ALA A 559 57.51 -1.46 -10.92
C ALA A 559 57.16 -0.30 -11.86
N ASN A 560 56.73 0.85 -11.31
CA ASN A 560 56.34 2.02 -12.10
C ASN A 560 57.53 2.63 -12.84
N ARG A 561 58.69 2.69 -12.18
CA ARG A 561 59.92 3.22 -12.77
C ARG A 561 60.49 2.29 -13.84
N LEU A 562 60.45 0.98 -13.60
CA LEU A 562 60.94 -0.01 -14.56
C LEU A 562 60.00 -0.14 -15.78
N ALA A 563 58.70 0.11 -15.60
CA ALA A 563 57.74 0.15 -16.70
C ALA A 563 57.97 1.35 -17.64
N ALA A 564 58.50 2.47 -17.16
CA ALA A 564 58.84 3.65 -17.98
C ALA A 564 59.91 3.38 -19.05
N LEU A 565 60.63 2.27 -18.93
CA LEU A 565 61.67 1.84 -19.87
C LEU A 565 61.13 1.18 -21.13
N ALA A 566 59.89 0.68 -21.06
CA ALA A 566 59.24 0.05 -22.18
C ALA A 566 58.74 1.10 -23.18
N ASP A 567 58.69 0.72 -24.45
CA ASP A 567 58.06 1.57 -25.47
C ASP A 567 56.55 1.68 -25.20
N PHE A 568 55.95 0.64 -24.62
CA PHE A 568 54.57 0.64 -24.16
C PHE A 568 54.37 -0.19 -22.89
N VAL A 569 53.40 0.23 -22.09
CA VAL A 569 52.95 -0.49 -20.91
C VAL A 569 51.51 -0.95 -21.07
N ILE A 570 51.28 -2.22 -20.77
CA ILE A 570 49.94 -2.80 -20.68
C ILE A 570 49.54 -2.85 -19.22
N LEU A 571 48.41 -2.23 -18.89
CA LEU A 571 47.78 -2.36 -17.58
C LEU A 571 46.73 -3.47 -17.63
N ILE A 572 46.88 -4.48 -16.80
CA ILE A 572 45.92 -5.58 -16.72
C ILE A 572 44.90 -5.30 -15.64
N ALA A 573 43.63 -5.54 -15.99
CA ALA A 573 42.53 -5.62 -15.05
C ALA A 573 41.88 -6.99 -15.12
N ARG A 574 41.59 -7.59 -13.97
CA ARG A 574 40.91 -8.87 -13.90
C ARG A 574 39.39 -8.67 -13.95
N TRP A 575 38.77 -9.24 -14.98
CA TRP A 575 37.35 -9.10 -15.27
C TRP A 575 36.46 -9.50 -14.09
N GLY A 576 35.60 -8.58 -13.65
CA GLY A 576 34.67 -8.78 -12.55
C GLY A 576 35.30 -8.89 -11.17
N ARG A 577 36.59 -8.52 -11.03
CA ARG A 577 37.30 -8.52 -9.75
C ARG A 577 38.00 -7.20 -9.45
N THR A 578 38.72 -6.64 -10.40
CA THR A 578 39.39 -5.35 -10.22
C THR A 578 38.34 -4.25 -10.11
N SER A 579 38.46 -3.38 -9.10
CA SER A 579 37.59 -2.21 -8.96
C SER A 579 38.05 -1.09 -9.89
N GLU A 580 37.10 -0.26 -10.32
CA GLU A 580 37.37 0.96 -11.08
C GLU A 580 38.32 1.88 -10.33
N ASP A 581 38.10 2.04 -9.01
CA ASP A 581 38.97 2.84 -8.14
C ASP A 581 40.42 2.36 -8.15
N ALA A 582 40.67 1.05 -7.96
CA ALA A 582 42.03 0.51 -7.94
C ALA A 582 42.71 0.63 -9.32
N LEU A 583 41.95 0.41 -10.39
CA LEU A 583 42.47 0.58 -11.74
C LEU A 583 42.76 2.04 -12.06
N GLY A 584 41.95 2.98 -11.54
CA GLY A 584 42.14 4.43 -11.58
C GLY A 584 43.41 4.88 -10.92
N THR A 585 43.59 4.53 -9.64
CA THR A 585 44.80 4.87 -8.89
C THR A 585 46.05 4.31 -9.57
N ALA A 586 45.99 3.09 -10.13
CA ALA A 586 47.11 2.52 -10.87
C ALA A 586 47.41 3.28 -12.17
N ALA A 587 46.38 3.62 -12.94
CA ALA A 587 46.54 4.39 -14.17
C ALA A 587 47.10 5.80 -13.90
N GLU A 588 46.63 6.47 -12.85
CA GLU A 588 47.14 7.77 -12.42
C GLU A 588 48.59 7.70 -11.97
N ALA A 589 48.97 6.70 -11.18
CA ALA A 589 50.36 6.49 -10.76
C ALA A 589 51.30 6.28 -11.96
N LEU A 590 50.86 5.53 -12.99
CA LEU A 590 51.63 5.35 -14.22
C LEU A 590 51.73 6.65 -15.04
N ARG A 591 50.62 7.41 -15.17
CA ARG A 591 50.61 8.70 -15.89
C ARG A 591 51.47 9.75 -15.21
N TYR A 592 51.45 9.81 -13.89
CA TYR A 592 52.30 10.71 -13.10
C TYR A 592 53.79 10.47 -13.36
N ASN A 593 54.18 9.20 -13.52
CA ASN A 593 55.54 8.78 -13.85
C ASN A 593 55.86 8.82 -15.37
N GLN A 594 55.00 9.47 -16.18
CA GLN A 594 55.16 9.61 -17.64
C GLN A 594 55.33 8.28 -18.39
N VAL A 595 54.73 7.21 -17.87
CA VAL A 595 54.79 5.89 -18.49
C VAL A 595 53.92 5.86 -19.76
N PRO A 596 54.44 5.36 -20.91
CA PRO A 596 53.69 5.29 -22.16
C PRO A 596 52.65 4.16 -22.12
N LEU A 597 51.48 4.44 -21.55
CA LEU A 597 50.42 3.44 -21.38
C LEU A 597 49.68 3.18 -22.70
N ALA A 598 49.80 1.96 -23.24
CA ALA A 598 49.12 1.57 -24.49
C ALA A 598 47.62 1.35 -24.29
N GLY A 599 47.22 0.87 -23.10
CA GLY A 599 45.81 0.66 -22.75
C GLY A 599 45.62 -0.45 -21.73
N VAL A 600 44.35 -0.83 -21.55
CA VAL A 600 43.94 -1.85 -20.57
C VAL A 600 43.67 -3.18 -21.25
N VAL A 601 44.15 -4.27 -20.67
CA VAL A 601 43.75 -5.64 -21.04
C VAL A 601 42.85 -6.21 -19.97
N LEU A 602 41.62 -6.59 -20.35
CA LEU A 602 40.73 -7.32 -19.47
C LEU A 602 41.08 -8.80 -19.51
N ASN A 603 41.65 -9.31 -18.42
CA ASN A 603 42.05 -10.71 -18.27
C ASN A 603 40.99 -11.53 -17.53
N ASP A 604 41.04 -12.86 -17.69
CA ASP A 604 40.16 -13.82 -17.02
C ASP A 604 38.67 -13.65 -17.41
N VAL A 605 38.41 -13.22 -18.64
CA VAL A 605 37.06 -12.90 -19.15
C VAL A 605 36.27 -14.19 -19.39
N ASP A 606 35.11 -14.32 -18.74
CA ASP A 606 34.14 -15.36 -19.11
C ASP A 606 33.32 -14.86 -20.30
N MET A 607 33.71 -15.28 -21.51
CA MET A 607 33.11 -14.82 -22.77
C MET A 607 31.58 -14.97 -22.81
N ARG A 608 31.02 -16.02 -22.19
CA ARG A 608 29.56 -16.24 -22.13
C ARG A 608 28.85 -15.23 -21.24
N ARG A 609 29.51 -14.82 -20.15
CA ARG A 609 28.94 -13.83 -19.22
C ARG A 609 29.24 -12.40 -19.66
N TYR A 610 30.34 -12.18 -20.38
CA TYR A 610 30.69 -10.90 -20.97
C TYR A 610 29.68 -10.45 -22.03
N SER A 611 29.27 -11.36 -22.93
CA SER A 611 28.26 -11.07 -23.96
C SER A 611 26.90 -10.66 -23.39
N LEU A 612 26.59 -11.05 -22.15
CA LEU A 612 25.37 -10.64 -21.46
C LEU A 612 25.46 -9.21 -20.90
N ARG A 613 26.65 -8.74 -20.53
CA ARG A 613 26.88 -7.47 -19.79
C ARG A 613 27.17 -6.26 -20.67
N ASP A 614 27.81 -6.43 -21.83
CA ASP A 614 28.23 -5.29 -22.64
C ASP A 614 27.19 -4.94 -23.72
N TYR A 615 26.76 -3.68 -23.73
CA TYR A 615 25.87 -3.08 -24.72
C TYR A 615 26.47 -3.07 -26.15
N GLY A 616 27.80 -3.14 -26.28
CA GLY A 616 28.53 -3.21 -27.55
C GLY A 616 28.89 -4.62 -28.03
N ALA A 617 28.47 -5.69 -27.31
CA ALA A 617 28.93 -7.06 -27.55
C ALA A 617 28.63 -7.65 -28.94
N HIS A 618 27.77 -7.01 -29.74
CA HIS A 618 27.57 -7.41 -31.14
C HIS A 618 28.85 -7.29 -31.98
N ARG A 619 29.85 -6.48 -31.56
CA ARG A 619 31.11 -6.34 -32.31
C ARG A 619 32.28 -7.18 -31.79
N VAL A 620 32.31 -7.61 -30.53
CA VAL A 620 33.46 -8.38 -29.97
C VAL A 620 33.05 -9.79 -29.53
N GLY A 621 31.96 -9.93 -28.78
CA GLY A 621 31.40 -11.25 -28.42
C GLY A 621 30.84 -11.99 -29.65
N GLY A 622 30.20 -11.24 -30.56
CA GLY A 622 29.84 -11.71 -31.88
C GLY A 622 31.07 -12.17 -32.67
N TYR A 623 32.18 -11.44 -32.67
CA TYR A 623 33.39 -11.80 -33.41
C TYR A 623 34.03 -13.11 -32.92
N TYR A 624 34.12 -13.33 -31.60
CA TYR A 624 34.66 -14.58 -31.05
C TYR A 624 33.66 -15.75 -31.10
N ALA A 625 32.36 -15.53 -30.95
CA ALA A 625 31.33 -16.58 -31.12
C ALA A 625 31.11 -16.96 -32.60
N TYR A 626 31.22 -15.98 -33.50
CA TYR A 626 31.19 -16.16 -34.95
C TYR A 626 32.46 -16.85 -35.43
N ASN A 627 33.67 -16.45 -34.99
CA ASN A 627 34.89 -17.19 -35.31
C ASN A 627 34.89 -18.62 -34.74
N ASN A 628 34.32 -18.83 -33.54
CA ASN A 628 34.22 -20.18 -33.00
C ASN A 628 33.21 -21.06 -33.77
N SER A 629 32.30 -20.47 -34.56
CA SER A 629 31.39 -21.21 -35.46
C SER A 629 31.85 -21.24 -36.93
N TYR A 630 32.69 -20.29 -37.36
CA TYR A 630 33.33 -20.26 -38.67
C TYR A 630 34.56 -21.16 -38.75
N ILE A 631 35.38 -21.22 -37.70
CA ILE A 631 36.65 -21.97 -37.68
C ILE A 631 36.43 -23.44 -37.25
N TYR A 632 35.34 -23.74 -36.52
CA TYR A 632 35.07 -25.10 -36.00
C TYR A 632 33.83 -25.78 -36.60
N LYS A 633 33.25 -25.26 -37.69
CA LYS A 633 32.43 -26.10 -38.57
C LYS A 633 33.37 -26.94 -39.43
N SER A 634 33.57 -28.19 -39.04
CA SER A 634 34.12 -29.22 -39.92
C SER A 634 33.33 -29.21 -41.24
N PRO A 635 33.99 -29.27 -42.42
CA PRO A 635 33.28 -29.70 -43.62
C PRO A 635 32.72 -31.09 -43.31
N GLN A 636 31.44 -31.30 -43.62
CA GLN A 636 30.85 -32.63 -43.59
C GLN A 636 31.51 -33.52 -44.64
#